data_AF-A0A957VMK0-F1
#
_entry.id   AF-A0A957VMK0-F1
#
_cell.length_a   1.000
_cell.length_b   1.000
_cell.length_c   1.000
_cell.angle_alpha   90.00
_cell.angle_beta   90.00
_cell.angle_gamma   90.00
#
_symmetry.space_group_name_H-M   'P 1'
#
loop_
_entity.id
_entity.type
_entity.pdbx_description
1 polymer ?
#
loop_
_entity_poly.entity_id
_entity_poly.type
_entity_poly.pdbx_seq_one_letter_code
_entity_poly.pdbx_strand_id
1 'polypeptide(L)'
;TPPNSTGCPTGQYVAGESLSLVAAPAPNWRVASWTGTDNDATTSSTNSLTMPAASHDVSVVYVQLPTIGFKDAQLSVSESGDAAQIVLVLNKAWDAPVSVRVVTEDGSATAGADYTALDREVTFAAGSTQASVTLSILDDDVDEENETVTVRLQIPQNGILGQSTTTVTIGDNDSSAAGDAYESDNTCADFSVISVDGSVQRHTFHVPNDQDWIRFDAEQDERYLIQATIPPESAADLVLELYRDCEALNDDGQDKTFAPGIRLEFTARESGPIFLKFVNSDPTVGSDSVSYDLSVRALTGDSKVGVAIVVAGSIKQNDPVQPNIYNVTDAAYQMFRDNGYTDDRIIYLAPDRNHSPNVDALATVNALRAAITQEAAQWVDDEHALTIYMMDHGDRDVLYLDKLRNERLKPEDLDEMLDILEAQKPGVKVNVVIEACYSGSFISGDDSISKANRVVVTSVDDNNLAWASNDGAVFSDHFMAALSRGESVYNSFVTARAAVQVAHPTQLAWLDGDGDASALDDASQSEAAKRGFSVPGTFPPERWPPYIAEVDTSAAVENESAVIRARVLDDEEVDNVRAVIYPPDYAAPTQGEEMVRISGQEVLRTVVLLDQGKDWYAVTYPGFSEPGVYRIVLYAEDNSGLQAQPRAYELVVGDTGPISPSQHFSYLPLVQR
;
A
#
# COMPACT_ATOMS: atom_id res chain seq x y z
N THR A 1 7.45 -39.10 -71.82
CA THR A 1 8.05 -39.91 -72.91
C THR A 1 7.91 -39.14 -74.20
N PRO A 2 8.99 -38.80 -74.90
CA PRO A 2 8.85 -38.17 -76.21
C PRO A 2 8.15 -39.14 -77.17
N PRO A 3 7.26 -38.70 -78.07
CA PRO A 3 6.74 -39.56 -79.13
C PRO A 3 7.87 -39.97 -80.09
N ASN A 4 7.67 -41.05 -80.84
CA ASN A 4 8.57 -41.52 -81.91
C ASN A 4 8.92 -40.42 -82.92
N SER A 5 10.08 -40.53 -83.57
CA SER A 5 10.46 -39.66 -84.67
C SER A 5 9.45 -39.68 -85.81
N THR A 6 9.34 -38.59 -86.55
CA THR A 6 8.42 -38.49 -87.69
C THR A 6 8.72 -39.59 -88.72
N GLY A 7 7.75 -40.47 -88.97
CA GLY A 7 7.88 -41.60 -89.91
C GLY A 7 8.40 -42.91 -89.29
N CYS A 8 8.79 -42.92 -88.02
CA CYS A 8 9.15 -44.13 -87.28
C CYS A 8 7.92 -44.75 -86.59
N PRO A 9 7.87 -46.07 -86.37
CA PRO A 9 6.91 -46.71 -85.45
C PRO A 9 7.05 -46.19 -84.01
N THR A 10 6.00 -46.35 -83.20
CA THR A 10 6.04 -46.00 -81.76
C THR A 10 7.23 -46.68 -81.06
N GLY A 11 8.01 -45.89 -80.32
CA GLY A 11 9.23 -46.34 -79.64
C GLY A 11 10.48 -46.44 -80.51
N GLN A 12 10.42 -46.04 -81.80
CA GLN A 12 11.59 -45.96 -82.69
C GLN A 12 11.91 -44.51 -83.06
N TYR A 13 13.20 -44.26 -83.27
CA TYR A 13 13.73 -42.91 -83.49
C TYR A 13 14.85 -42.92 -84.52
N VAL A 14 15.09 -41.76 -85.14
CA VAL A 14 16.20 -41.57 -86.07
C VAL A 14 17.49 -41.32 -85.27
N ALA A 15 18.53 -42.09 -85.58
CA ALA A 15 19.84 -41.89 -84.95
C ALA A 15 20.38 -40.47 -85.20
N GLY A 16 20.87 -39.81 -84.16
CA GLY A 16 21.36 -38.43 -84.17
C GLY A 16 20.29 -37.36 -83.87
N GLU A 17 19.02 -37.72 -83.76
CA GLU A 17 17.95 -36.81 -83.33
C GLU A 17 18.03 -36.56 -81.81
N SER A 18 17.88 -35.31 -81.37
CA SER A 18 17.86 -34.96 -79.95
C SER A 18 16.43 -34.99 -79.40
N LEU A 19 16.25 -35.68 -78.28
CA LEU A 19 14.99 -35.80 -77.56
C LEU A 19 15.04 -35.04 -76.24
N SER A 20 14.00 -34.26 -75.94
CA SER A 20 13.81 -33.68 -74.62
C SER A 20 13.13 -34.67 -73.69
N LEU A 21 13.72 -34.85 -72.51
CA LEU A 21 13.24 -35.72 -71.44
C LEU A 21 12.78 -34.86 -70.27
N VAL A 22 11.64 -35.24 -69.67
CA VAL A 22 11.09 -34.58 -68.48
C VAL A 22 10.78 -35.65 -67.44
N ALA A 23 11.37 -35.51 -66.26
CA ALA A 23 11.08 -36.29 -65.07
C ALA A 23 10.01 -35.59 -64.24
N ALA A 24 9.03 -36.36 -63.76
CA ALA A 24 7.97 -35.87 -62.89
C ALA A 24 8.09 -36.54 -61.51
N PRO A 25 8.98 -36.05 -60.62
CA PRO A 25 9.08 -36.60 -59.27
C PRO A 25 7.76 -36.40 -58.50
N ALA A 26 7.43 -37.35 -57.63
CA ALA A 26 6.33 -37.20 -56.68
C ALA A 26 6.60 -36.04 -55.69
N PRO A 27 5.58 -35.49 -55.02
CA PRO A 27 5.79 -34.52 -53.94
C PRO A 27 6.84 -35.03 -52.95
N ASN A 28 7.74 -34.14 -52.51
CA ASN A 28 8.84 -34.45 -51.59
C ASN A 28 9.98 -35.32 -52.16
N TRP A 29 9.98 -35.58 -53.47
CA TRP A 29 11.09 -36.21 -54.17
C TRP A 29 11.71 -35.23 -55.17
N ARG A 30 12.99 -35.41 -55.46
CA ARG A 30 13.67 -34.73 -56.57
C ARG A 30 14.46 -35.71 -57.42
N VAL A 31 14.89 -35.26 -58.60
CA VAL A 31 15.81 -36.03 -59.43
C VAL A 31 17.19 -36.05 -58.76
N ALA A 32 17.70 -37.25 -58.51
CA ALA A 32 19.05 -37.47 -58.00
C ALA A 32 20.07 -37.54 -59.13
N SER A 33 19.74 -38.26 -60.20
CA SER A 33 20.59 -38.41 -61.38
C SER A 33 19.80 -38.98 -62.56
N TRP A 34 20.38 -38.85 -63.74
CA TRP A 34 19.96 -39.55 -64.95
C TRP A 34 21.03 -40.55 -65.36
N THR A 35 20.66 -41.58 -66.12
CA THR A 35 21.60 -42.51 -66.75
C THR A 35 21.20 -42.75 -68.19
N GLY A 36 22.19 -42.72 -69.09
CA GLY A 36 21.98 -42.91 -70.53
C GLY A 36 21.44 -41.66 -71.24
N THR A 37 21.71 -40.46 -70.73
CA THR A 37 21.32 -39.16 -71.31
C THR A 37 22.54 -38.36 -71.76
N ASP A 38 22.33 -37.18 -72.35
CA ASP A 38 23.43 -36.28 -72.75
C ASP A 38 24.14 -35.65 -71.52
N ASN A 39 23.48 -35.61 -70.36
CA ASN A 39 24.05 -35.12 -69.10
C ASN A 39 23.56 -35.94 -67.90
N ASP A 40 24.18 -37.08 -67.67
CA ASP A 40 23.83 -37.99 -66.57
C ASP A 40 24.03 -37.36 -65.17
N ALA A 41 24.87 -36.33 -65.06
CA ALA A 41 25.15 -35.65 -63.80
C ALA A 41 24.10 -34.59 -63.40
N THR A 42 23.12 -34.27 -64.25
CA THR A 42 22.12 -33.24 -63.94
C THR A 42 21.11 -33.71 -62.89
N THR A 43 20.72 -32.80 -61.99
CA THR A 43 19.60 -32.98 -61.05
C THR A 43 18.35 -32.23 -61.49
N SER A 44 18.37 -31.63 -62.68
CA SER A 44 17.20 -30.97 -63.27
C SER A 44 16.11 -31.99 -63.61
N SER A 45 14.85 -31.55 -63.49
CA SER A 45 13.70 -32.32 -63.99
C SER A 45 13.66 -32.40 -65.52
N THR A 46 14.50 -31.64 -66.22
CA THR A 46 14.62 -31.69 -67.68
C THR A 46 16.03 -32.13 -68.09
N ASN A 47 16.10 -32.98 -69.11
CA ASN A 47 17.35 -33.45 -69.71
C ASN A 47 17.17 -33.68 -71.22
N SER A 48 18.23 -34.06 -71.93
CA SER A 48 18.17 -34.44 -73.33
C SER A 48 18.86 -35.77 -73.61
N LEU A 49 18.50 -36.41 -74.72
CA LEU A 49 19.19 -37.57 -75.27
C LEU A 49 19.37 -37.40 -76.77
N THR A 50 20.60 -37.46 -77.26
CA THR A 50 20.90 -37.65 -78.68
C THR A 50 20.78 -39.14 -79.03
N MET A 51 19.81 -39.50 -79.87
CA MET A 51 19.45 -40.90 -80.10
C MET A 51 20.58 -41.70 -80.74
N PRO A 52 21.06 -42.79 -80.12
CA PRO A 52 22.05 -43.66 -80.72
C PRO A 52 21.45 -44.59 -81.79
N ALA A 53 22.30 -45.22 -82.60
CA ALA A 53 21.88 -46.15 -83.65
C ALA A 53 21.40 -47.53 -83.12
N ALA A 54 21.71 -47.87 -81.87
CA ALA A 54 21.29 -49.10 -81.21
C ALA A 54 20.19 -48.82 -80.18
N SER A 55 19.45 -49.86 -79.78
CA SER A 55 18.53 -49.77 -78.65
C SER A 55 19.25 -49.27 -77.40
N HIS A 56 18.59 -48.38 -76.66
CA HIS A 56 19.19 -47.65 -75.55
C HIS A 56 18.17 -47.43 -74.44
N ASP A 57 18.59 -47.68 -73.21
CA ASP A 57 17.76 -47.48 -72.02
C ASP A 57 18.13 -46.16 -71.34
N VAL A 58 17.11 -45.42 -70.92
CA VAL A 58 17.26 -44.23 -70.10
C VAL A 58 16.58 -44.48 -68.77
N SER A 59 17.28 -44.19 -67.67
CA SER A 59 16.71 -44.28 -66.33
C SER A 59 16.91 -42.97 -65.58
N VAL A 60 15.95 -42.64 -64.71
CA VAL A 60 16.02 -41.52 -63.78
C VAL A 60 15.94 -42.06 -62.36
N VAL A 61 16.84 -41.61 -61.50
CA VAL A 61 16.84 -41.97 -60.08
C VAL A 61 16.23 -40.81 -59.30
N TYR A 62 15.22 -41.10 -58.49
CA TYR A 62 14.63 -40.14 -57.57
C TYR A 62 15.17 -40.34 -56.17
N VAL A 63 15.32 -39.23 -55.44
CA VAL A 63 15.67 -39.23 -54.02
C VAL A 63 14.66 -38.40 -53.24
N GLN A 64 14.21 -38.92 -52.11
CA GLN A 64 13.31 -38.22 -51.21
C GLN A 64 14.06 -37.12 -50.46
N LEU A 65 13.48 -35.94 -50.32
CA LEU A 65 14.01 -34.85 -49.49
C LEU A 65 14.11 -35.27 -48.00
N PRO A 66 15.04 -34.69 -47.22
CA PRO A 66 15.13 -34.93 -45.79
C PRO A 66 13.94 -34.29 -45.05
N THR A 67 13.55 -34.91 -43.93
CA THR A 67 12.53 -34.38 -43.02
C THR A 67 13.24 -33.58 -41.92
N ILE A 68 12.80 -32.33 -41.71
CA ILE A 68 13.29 -31.39 -40.71
C ILE A 68 12.29 -31.35 -39.56
N GLY A 69 12.74 -31.40 -38.31
CA GLY A 69 11.89 -31.17 -37.15
C GLY A 69 12.68 -30.74 -35.93
N PHE A 70 11.98 -30.32 -34.87
CA PHE A 70 12.59 -30.19 -33.56
C PHE A 70 12.98 -31.55 -33.01
N LYS A 71 14.11 -31.61 -32.27
CA LYS A 71 14.56 -32.81 -31.58
C LYS A 71 13.60 -33.19 -30.45
N ASP A 72 13.17 -32.20 -29.69
CA ASP A 72 12.36 -32.34 -28.49
C ASP A 72 11.03 -31.59 -28.68
N ALA A 73 9.92 -32.22 -28.25
CA ALA A 73 8.57 -31.64 -28.37
C ALA A 73 8.27 -30.61 -27.27
N GLN A 74 8.99 -30.73 -26.16
CA GLN A 74 8.93 -29.82 -25.02
C GLN A 74 10.35 -29.63 -24.49
N LEU A 75 10.63 -28.42 -24.02
CA LEU A 75 11.86 -28.01 -23.37
C LEU A 75 11.49 -27.22 -22.12
N SER A 76 12.32 -27.27 -21.10
CA SER A 76 12.20 -26.41 -19.92
C SER A 76 13.52 -25.70 -19.68
N VAL A 77 13.43 -24.44 -19.30
CA VAL A 77 14.56 -23.57 -18.98
C VAL A 77 14.19 -22.77 -17.73
N SER A 78 15.13 -22.52 -16.84
CA SER A 78 14.93 -21.53 -15.78
C SER A 78 15.00 -20.14 -16.40
N GLU A 79 14.31 -19.18 -15.81
CA GLU A 79 14.40 -17.78 -16.22
C GLU A 79 15.84 -17.23 -16.06
N SER A 80 16.51 -17.61 -14.97
CA SER A 80 17.93 -17.40 -14.67
C SER A 80 18.89 -18.14 -15.62
N GLY A 81 18.36 -18.89 -16.59
CA GLY A 81 19.12 -19.69 -17.53
C GLY A 81 19.68 -18.90 -18.71
N ASP A 82 19.37 -17.59 -18.82
CA ASP A 82 19.67 -16.63 -19.91
C ASP A 82 19.11 -17.03 -21.30
N ALA A 83 19.02 -18.33 -21.60
CA ALA A 83 18.63 -18.83 -22.91
C ALA A 83 18.25 -20.33 -22.96
N ALA A 84 17.25 -20.66 -23.79
CA ALA A 84 16.95 -22.03 -24.20
C ALA A 84 17.63 -22.41 -25.52
N GLN A 85 18.37 -23.52 -25.54
CA GLN A 85 18.97 -24.06 -26.78
C GLN A 85 18.01 -25.03 -27.48
N ILE A 86 17.46 -24.60 -28.61
CA ILE A 86 16.51 -25.38 -29.40
C ILE A 86 17.25 -26.11 -30.52
N VAL A 87 17.20 -27.45 -30.51
CA VAL A 87 17.88 -28.30 -31.49
C VAL A 87 16.92 -28.76 -32.58
N LEU A 88 17.29 -28.54 -33.84
CA LEU A 88 16.60 -29.05 -35.02
C LEU A 88 17.38 -30.23 -35.62
N VAL A 89 16.66 -31.22 -36.13
CA VAL A 89 17.22 -32.45 -36.68
C VAL A 89 16.73 -32.73 -38.10
N LEU A 90 17.61 -33.31 -38.92
CA LEU A 90 17.25 -33.98 -40.16
C LEU A 90 17.21 -35.50 -39.93
N ASN A 91 16.22 -36.17 -40.52
CA ASN A 91 16.15 -37.64 -40.46
C ASN A 91 17.29 -38.36 -41.21
N LYS A 92 18.00 -37.66 -42.10
CA LYS A 92 19.18 -38.14 -42.82
C LYS A 92 20.03 -36.97 -43.31
N ALA A 93 21.32 -37.22 -43.54
CA ALA A 93 22.21 -36.24 -44.15
C ALA A 93 21.77 -35.92 -45.60
N TRP A 94 22.07 -34.69 -46.04
CA TRP A 94 21.73 -34.20 -47.37
C TRP A 94 22.95 -33.63 -48.08
N ASP A 95 22.99 -33.76 -49.41
CA ASP A 95 24.12 -33.34 -50.26
C ASP A 95 24.13 -31.83 -50.57
N ALA A 96 23.09 -31.09 -50.14
CA ALA A 96 22.94 -29.65 -50.29
C ALA A 96 22.49 -29.01 -48.96
N PRO A 97 22.68 -27.69 -48.78
CA PRO A 97 22.12 -27.00 -47.63
C PRO A 97 20.60 -27.14 -47.56
N VAL A 98 20.09 -27.33 -46.35
CA VAL A 98 18.66 -27.38 -46.02
C VAL A 98 18.39 -26.23 -45.07
N SER A 99 17.41 -25.38 -45.36
CA SER A 99 17.05 -24.27 -44.48
C SER A 99 15.58 -24.26 -44.11
N VAL A 100 15.27 -23.67 -42.96
CA VAL A 100 13.91 -23.54 -42.44
C VAL A 100 13.81 -22.25 -41.63
N ARG A 101 12.67 -21.57 -41.72
CA ARG A 101 12.41 -20.38 -40.89
C ARG A 101 11.89 -20.84 -39.52
N VAL A 102 12.45 -20.28 -38.44
CA VAL A 102 12.02 -20.50 -37.06
C VAL A 102 11.38 -19.22 -36.55
N VAL A 103 10.15 -19.35 -36.04
CA VAL A 103 9.36 -18.25 -35.47
C VAL A 103 8.83 -18.62 -34.09
N THR A 104 8.73 -17.65 -33.19
CA THR A 104 8.04 -17.79 -31.89
C THR A 104 6.61 -17.26 -31.97
N GLU A 105 5.76 -17.77 -31.08
CA GLU A 105 4.39 -17.33 -30.82
C GLU A 105 4.17 -17.38 -29.30
N ASP A 106 3.61 -16.30 -28.75
CA ASP A 106 3.32 -16.15 -27.33
C ASP A 106 2.40 -17.28 -26.83
N GLY A 107 2.64 -17.72 -25.59
CA GLY A 107 1.76 -18.63 -24.86
C GLY A 107 1.16 -17.92 -23.66
N SER A 108 1.55 -18.32 -22.45
CA SER A 108 1.44 -17.42 -21.29
C SER A 108 2.57 -16.39 -21.29
N ALA A 109 3.77 -16.79 -21.72
CA ALA A 109 4.89 -15.87 -21.91
C ALA A 109 4.68 -14.95 -23.12
N THR A 110 5.00 -13.68 -22.92
CA THR A 110 4.94 -12.52 -23.82
C THR A 110 6.33 -12.06 -24.30
N ALA A 111 6.49 -11.93 -25.62
CA ALA A 111 7.73 -11.42 -26.19
C ALA A 111 8.06 -9.98 -25.72
N GLY A 112 9.27 -9.80 -25.18
CA GLY A 112 9.78 -8.54 -24.66
C GLY A 112 9.59 -8.34 -23.16
N ALA A 113 8.77 -9.18 -22.51
CA ALA A 113 8.74 -9.33 -21.05
C ALA A 113 9.64 -10.51 -20.66
N ASP A 114 9.31 -11.74 -21.09
CA ASP A 114 9.94 -12.97 -20.56
C ASP A 114 10.87 -13.64 -21.59
N TYR A 115 10.77 -13.26 -22.87
CA TYR A 115 11.69 -13.76 -23.90
C TYR A 115 11.87 -12.83 -25.10
N THR A 116 12.97 -13.01 -25.84
CA THR A 116 13.19 -12.30 -27.11
C THR A 116 12.64 -13.10 -28.30
N ALA A 117 11.68 -12.51 -29.03
CA ALA A 117 11.08 -13.15 -30.20
C ALA A 117 12.09 -13.61 -31.25
N LEU A 118 11.87 -14.81 -31.80
CA LEU A 118 12.63 -15.34 -32.93
C LEU A 118 11.85 -15.15 -34.23
N ASP A 119 12.55 -14.65 -35.24
CA ASP A 119 12.15 -14.72 -36.65
C ASP A 119 13.42 -14.77 -37.50
N ARG A 120 13.91 -15.98 -37.78
CA ARG A 120 15.15 -16.17 -38.54
C ARG A 120 15.22 -17.48 -39.31
N GLU A 121 16.05 -17.50 -40.34
CA GLU A 121 16.38 -18.71 -41.10
C GLU A 121 17.48 -19.51 -40.40
N VAL A 122 17.27 -20.81 -40.22
CA VAL A 122 18.25 -21.78 -39.71
C VAL A 122 18.66 -22.70 -40.85
N THR A 123 19.97 -22.82 -41.07
CA THR A 123 20.53 -23.59 -42.19
C THR A 123 21.40 -24.74 -41.70
N PHE A 124 21.06 -25.95 -42.14
CA PHE A 124 21.90 -27.14 -42.06
C PHE A 124 22.91 -27.10 -43.20
N ALA A 125 24.19 -27.13 -42.88
CA ALA A 125 25.23 -27.30 -43.90
C ALA A 125 25.09 -28.68 -44.58
N ALA A 126 25.54 -28.78 -45.84
CA ALA A 126 25.56 -30.05 -46.54
C ALA A 126 26.31 -31.12 -45.71
N GLY A 127 25.70 -32.31 -45.59
CA GLY A 127 26.19 -33.42 -44.78
C GLY A 127 25.81 -33.35 -43.28
N SER A 128 25.34 -32.21 -42.78
CA SER A 128 24.94 -32.06 -41.37
C SER A 128 23.52 -32.56 -41.13
N THR A 129 23.26 -33.12 -39.95
CA THR A 129 21.92 -33.58 -39.54
C THR A 129 21.37 -32.82 -38.34
N GLN A 130 22.14 -31.87 -37.80
CA GLN A 130 21.75 -31.06 -36.64
C GLN A 130 22.07 -29.60 -36.89
N ALA A 131 21.18 -28.73 -36.42
CA ALA A 131 21.38 -27.31 -36.30
C ALA A 131 20.71 -26.86 -34.99
N SER A 132 21.06 -25.68 -34.47
CA SER A 132 20.43 -25.14 -33.27
C SER A 132 20.12 -23.67 -33.44
N VAL A 133 19.14 -23.21 -32.67
CA VAL A 133 18.79 -21.80 -32.50
C VAL A 133 18.62 -21.54 -31.02
N THR A 134 19.06 -20.37 -30.58
CA THR A 134 18.96 -19.92 -29.20
C THR A 134 17.75 -19.01 -29.07
N LEU A 135 16.86 -19.34 -28.13
CA LEU A 135 15.82 -18.44 -27.64
C LEU A 135 16.37 -17.75 -26.39
N SER A 136 16.50 -16.43 -26.42
CA SER A 136 16.92 -15.67 -25.23
C SER A 136 15.75 -15.54 -24.28
N ILE A 137 15.99 -15.86 -23.01
CA ILE A 137 15.06 -15.67 -21.90
C ILE A 137 15.44 -14.36 -21.21
N LEU A 138 14.45 -13.60 -20.78
CA LEU A 138 14.62 -12.38 -20.02
C LEU A 138 14.34 -12.75 -18.57
N ASP A 139 15.26 -12.39 -17.68
CA ASP A 139 15.20 -12.65 -16.23
C ASP A 139 14.87 -11.33 -15.55
N ASP A 140 13.82 -11.34 -14.75
CA ASP A 140 13.48 -10.22 -13.89
C ASP A 140 13.47 -10.57 -12.39
N ASP A 141 12.67 -9.87 -11.59
CA ASP A 141 12.63 -10.03 -10.12
C ASP A 141 11.15 -10.21 -9.66
N VAL A 142 10.23 -10.54 -10.58
CA VAL A 142 8.80 -10.67 -10.33
C VAL A 142 8.46 -12.15 -10.14
N ASP A 143 7.90 -12.50 -8.99
CA ASP A 143 7.38 -13.85 -8.75
C ASP A 143 6.17 -14.12 -9.67
N GLU A 144 6.33 -15.10 -10.56
CA GLU A 144 5.39 -15.42 -11.62
C GLU A 144 5.08 -16.93 -11.64
N GLU A 145 3.96 -17.32 -12.26
CA GLU A 145 3.76 -18.75 -12.54
C GLU A 145 4.66 -19.20 -13.71
N ASN A 146 5.06 -20.48 -13.73
CA ASN A 146 5.80 -21.03 -14.87
C ASN A 146 5.08 -20.78 -16.20
N GLU A 147 5.76 -20.10 -17.13
CA GLU A 147 5.17 -19.67 -18.37
C GLU A 147 5.56 -20.52 -19.58
N THR A 148 4.87 -20.32 -20.71
CA THR A 148 5.12 -21.10 -21.93
C THR A 148 5.20 -20.23 -23.18
N VAL A 149 6.12 -20.60 -24.09
CA VAL A 149 6.25 -20.03 -25.43
C VAL A 149 6.28 -21.15 -26.48
N THR A 150 5.59 -20.93 -27.61
CA THR A 150 5.55 -21.89 -28.71
C THR A 150 6.53 -21.50 -29.81
N VAL A 151 7.38 -22.45 -30.24
CA VAL A 151 8.32 -22.26 -31.35
C VAL A 151 7.92 -23.11 -32.54
N ARG A 152 7.86 -22.51 -33.74
CA ARG A 152 7.35 -23.14 -34.96
C ARG A 152 8.33 -23.07 -36.13
N LEU A 153 8.32 -24.13 -36.95
CA LEU A 153 9.04 -24.21 -38.22
C LEU A 153 8.12 -23.83 -39.40
N GLN A 154 8.62 -23.00 -40.30
CA GLN A 154 7.91 -22.56 -41.51
C GLN A 154 8.79 -22.66 -42.76
N ILE A 155 8.13 -22.93 -43.90
CA ILE A 155 8.69 -22.80 -45.27
C ILE A 155 10.08 -23.47 -45.41
N PRO A 156 10.18 -24.82 -45.35
CA PRO A 156 11.47 -25.47 -45.53
C PRO A 156 11.95 -25.36 -46.99
N GLN A 157 13.25 -25.14 -47.17
CA GLN A 157 13.92 -25.26 -48.46
C GLN A 157 14.75 -26.54 -48.48
N ASN A 158 14.66 -27.29 -49.59
CA ASN A 158 15.31 -28.60 -49.76
C ASN A 158 14.96 -29.63 -48.66
N GLY A 159 13.80 -29.50 -48.02
CA GLY A 159 13.35 -30.40 -46.95
C GLY A 159 11.83 -30.43 -46.81
N ILE A 160 11.35 -31.29 -45.91
CA ILE A 160 9.95 -31.50 -45.58
C ILE A 160 9.77 -31.24 -44.09
N LEU A 161 8.68 -30.60 -43.66
CA LEU A 161 8.39 -30.45 -42.23
C LEU A 161 7.97 -31.80 -41.61
N GLY A 162 8.60 -32.14 -40.50
CA GLY A 162 8.21 -33.20 -39.57
C GLY A 162 7.60 -32.59 -38.32
N GLN A 163 8.24 -32.77 -37.15
CA GLN A 163 7.85 -32.10 -35.92
C GLN A 163 8.11 -30.60 -36.01
N SER A 164 7.09 -29.85 -36.44
CA SER A 164 7.20 -28.43 -36.77
C SER A 164 6.91 -27.49 -35.59
N THR A 165 6.66 -28.02 -34.40
CA THR A 165 6.35 -27.25 -33.18
C THR A 165 7.11 -27.83 -31.99
N THR A 166 7.55 -26.96 -31.10
CA THR A 166 8.05 -27.30 -29.76
C THR A 166 7.58 -26.24 -28.77
N THR A 167 7.31 -26.62 -27.52
CA THR A 167 6.94 -25.70 -26.45
C THR A 167 8.11 -25.56 -25.49
N VAL A 168 8.51 -24.33 -25.19
CA VAL A 168 9.47 -24.03 -24.13
C VAL A 168 8.69 -23.56 -22.92
N THR A 169 8.89 -24.22 -21.78
CA THR A 169 8.42 -23.75 -20.47
C THR A 169 9.55 -22.95 -19.83
N ILE A 170 9.27 -21.71 -19.47
CA ILE A 170 10.16 -20.84 -18.70
C ILE A 170 9.75 -21.05 -17.24
N GLY A 171 10.70 -21.47 -16.41
CA GLY A 171 10.46 -21.69 -15.00
C GLY A 171 10.93 -20.50 -14.20
N ASP A 172 10.01 -19.92 -13.44
CA ASP A 172 10.28 -18.82 -12.53
C ASP A 172 11.31 -19.26 -11.46
N ASN A 173 12.22 -18.34 -11.12
CA ASN A 173 13.23 -18.51 -10.07
C ASN A 173 13.14 -17.48 -8.96
N ASP A 174 12.17 -16.59 -9.03
CA ASP A 174 12.02 -15.57 -8.03
C ASP A 174 11.29 -16.11 -6.82
N SER A 175 11.36 -15.35 -5.73
CA SER A 175 10.75 -15.74 -4.46
C SER A 175 9.64 -14.77 -4.15
N SER A 176 8.43 -15.30 -3.99
CA SER A 176 7.30 -14.56 -3.40
C SER A 176 7.76 -13.78 -2.17
N ALA A 177 7.24 -12.56 -2.01
CA ALA A 177 7.48 -11.79 -0.79
C ALA A 177 7.05 -12.61 0.44
N ALA A 178 7.70 -12.40 1.58
CA ALA A 178 7.31 -13.09 2.80
C ALA A 178 5.98 -12.52 3.29
N GLY A 179 4.94 -13.35 3.32
CA GLY A 179 3.68 -13.03 4.00
C GLY A 179 3.83 -12.92 5.51
N ASP A 180 2.81 -12.39 6.16
CA ASP A 180 2.80 -12.16 7.60
C ASP A 180 2.52 -13.44 8.44
N ALA A 181 2.14 -13.26 9.70
CA ALA A 181 1.89 -14.36 10.64
C ALA A 181 0.52 -15.05 10.46
N TYR A 182 -0.35 -14.52 9.61
CA TYR A 182 -1.73 -14.94 9.39
C TYR A 182 -1.91 -15.74 8.10
N GLU A 183 -0.88 -15.80 7.24
CA GLU A 183 -0.87 -16.64 6.05
C GLU A 183 -0.87 -18.17 6.35
N SER A 184 -1.52 -19.00 5.53
CA SER A 184 -2.31 -18.63 4.34
C SER A 184 -3.74 -18.23 4.71
N ASP A 185 -4.19 -17.03 4.34
CA ASP A 185 -5.59 -16.61 4.51
C ASP A 185 -6.32 -16.20 3.22
N ASN A 186 -5.85 -16.78 2.10
CA ASN A 186 -6.28 -16.46 0.73
C ASN A 186 -7.66 -16.97 0.28
N THR A 187 -8.39 -17.72 1.11
CA THR A 187 -9.73 -18.22 0.74
C THR A 187 -10.68 -18.29 1.93
N CYS A 188 -11.98 -18.30 1.70
CA CYS A 188 -12.95 -18.52 2.79
C CYS A 188 -12.77 -19.88 3.53
N ALA A 189 -12.07 -20.85 2.95
CA ALA A 189 -11.75 -22.12 3.60
C ALA A 189 -10.44 -22.07 4.41
N ASP A 190 -9.53 -21.20 4.01
CA ASP A 190 -8.22 -20.98 4.61
C ASP A 190 -8.22 -19.54 5.12
N PHE A 191 -8.71 -19.33 6.34
CA PHE A 191 -8.89 -18.01 6.95
C PHE A 191 -8.02 -17.86 8.20
N SER A 192 -7.66 -16.62 8.51
CA SER A 192 -7.10 -16.24 9.80
C SER A 192 -8.22 -15.90 10.80
N VAL A 193 -7.93 -15.91 12.10
CA VAL A 193 -8.93 -15.66 13.16
C VAL A 193 -8.58 -14.38 13.90
N ILE A 194 -9.58 -13.53 14.14
CA ILE A 194 -9.44 -12.33 14.97
C ILE A 194 -10.34 -12.38 16.20
N SER A 195 -9.82 -11.90 17.34
CA SER A 195 -10.60 -11.73 18.56
C SER A 195 -11.49 -10.48 18.47
N VAL A 196 -12.62 -10.50 19.18
CA VAL A 196 -13.56 -9.37 19.25
C VAL A 196 -13.26 -8.43 20.44
N ASP A 197 -12.06 -8.48 21.00
CA ASP A 197 -11.63 -7.68 22.16
C ASP A 197 -10.96 -6.36 21.79
N GLY A 198 -10.87 -6.07 20.48
CA GLY A 198 -10.19 -4.89 19.95
C GLY A 198 -8.67 -5.04 19.80
N SER A 199 -8.10 -6.23 20.03
CA SER A 199 -6.70 -6.49 19.72
C SER A 199 -6.42 -6.26 18.23
N VAL A 200 -5.29 -5.62 17.92
CA VAL A 200 -4.87 -5.34 16.55
C VAL A 200 -4.11 -6.53 15.97
N GLN A 201 -4.40 -6.84 14.71
CA GLN A 201 -3.62 -7.72 13.85
C GLN A 201 -3.09 -6.90 12.68
N ARG A 202 -1.78 -6.95 12.44
CA ARG A 202 -1.17 -6.38 11.24
C ARG A 202 -1.16 -7.44 10.14
N HIS A 203 -1.84 -7.13 9.05
CA HIS A 203 -1.96 -7.95 7.85
C HIS A 203 -1.18 -7.31 6.68
N THR A 204 -0.78 -8.11 5.71
CA THR A 204 -0.07 -7.68 4.49
C THR A 204 -0.70 -8.25 3.23
N PHE A 205 -0.90 -7.42 2.21
CA PHE A 205 -1.07 -7.90 0.84
C PHE A 205 0.31 -8.18 0.24
N HIS A 206 0.89 -9.33 0.62
CA HIS A 206 2.30 -9.62 0.37
C HIS A 206 2.60 -9.90 -1.11
N VAL A 207 1.60 -10.26 -1.90
CA VAL A 207 1.72 -10.47 -3.35
C VAL A 207 0.59 -9.77 -4.13
N PRO A 208 0.73 -9.52 -5.44
CA PRO A 208 -0.39 -9.07 -6.25
C PRO A 208 -1.59 -10.04 -6.18
N ASN A 209 -2.81 -9.50 -6.17
CA ASN A 209 -4.08 -10.22 -6.02
C ASN A 209 -4.28 -10.96 -4.69
N ASP A 210 -3.48 -10.63 -3.67
CA ASP A 210 -3.65 -11.18 -2.32
C ASP A 210 -5.03 -10.84 -1.73
N GLN A 211 -5.59 -11.78 -0.98
CA GLN A 211 -6.89 -11.64 -0.36
C GLN A 211 -6.81 -12.14 1.07
N ASP A 212 -7.26 -11.35 2.03
CA ASP A 212 -7.18 -11.78 3.42
C ASP A 212 -8.58 -12.12 3.89
N TRP A 213 -8.81 -13.39 4.19
CA TRP A 213 -10.04 -13.89 4.78
C TRP A 213 -9.86 -14.02 6.29
N ILE A 214 -10.52 -13.14 7.04
CA ILE A 214 -10.44 -13.13 8.50
C ILE A 214 -11.80 -13.52 9.10
N ARG A 215 -11.81 -14.37 10.12
CA ARG A 215 -13.03 -14.85 10.80
C ARG A 215 -13.09 -14.39 12.24
N PHE A 216 -14.28 -13.97 12.67
CA PHE A 216 -14.64 -13.91 14.09
C PHE A 216 -16.01 -14.56 14.36
N ASP A 217 -16.26 -14.93 15.62
CA ASP A 217 -17.55 -15.45 16.07
C ASP A 217 -18.42 -14.30 16.59
N ALA A 218 -19.58 -14.09 15.95
CA ALA A 218 -20.55 -13.09 16.34
C ALA A 218 -21.67 -13.70 17.20
N GLU A 219 -22.20 -12.91 18.12
CA GLU A 219 -23.37 -13.22 18.94
C GLU A 219 -24.61 -12.45 18.44
N GLN A 220 -25.78 -13.06 18.49
CA GLN A 220 -27.02 -12.46 18.01
C GLN A 220 -27.35 -11.15 18.75
N ASP A 221 -27.80 -10.14 17.99
CA ASP A 221 -28.21 -8.80 18.41
C ASP A 221 -27.07 -7.96 19.01
N GLU A 222 -25.84 -8.47 18.93
CA GLU A 222 -24.66 -7.81 19.43
C GLU A 222 -24.04 -6.93 18.35
N ARG A 223 -23.56 -5.76 18.76
CA ARG A 223 -22.92 -4.79 17.89
C ARG A 223 -21.41 -5.01 17.90
N TYR A 224 -20.78 -4.80 16.76
CA TYR A 224 -19.35 -4.90 16.55
C TYR A 224 -18.86 -3.65 15.83
N LEU A 225 -17.67 -3.19 16.20
CA LEU A 225 -16.91 -2.19 15.46
C LEU A 225 -15.73 -2.90 14.80
N ILE A 226 -15.69 -2.87 13.47
CA ILE A 226 -14.57 -3.33 12.66
C ILE A 226 -13.81 -2.08 12.25
N GLN A 227 -12.52 -2.03 12.57
CA GLN A 227 -11.64 -0.93 12.17
C GLN A 227 -10.44 -1.48 11.42
N ALA A 228 -10.17 -0.91 10.24
CA ALA A 228 -8.92 -1.13 9.54
C ALA A 228 -8.22 0.21 9.28
N THR A 229 -6.95 0.33 9.65
CA THR A 229 -6.15 1.54 9.42
C THR A 229 -4.94 1.20 8.58
N ILE A 230 -4.63 2.05 7.60
CA ILE A 230 -3.48 1.86 6.71
C ILE A 230 -2.29 2.60 7.34
N PRO A 231 -1.19 1.90 7.70
CA PRO A 231 0.04 2.55 8.12
C PRO A 231 0.49 3.54 7.05
N PRO A 232 0.96 4.73 7.41
CA PRO A 232 1.20 5.77 6.41
C PRO A 232 2.16 5.34 5.28
N GLU A 233 3.13 4.47 5.59
CA GLU A 233 4.12 3.94 4.65
C GLU A 233 3.57 2.89 3.68
N SER A 234 2.39 2.34 3.98
CA SER A 234 1.74 1.32 3.18
C SER A 234 1.05 1.94 1.97
N ALA A 235 1.21 1.28 0.82
CA ALA A 235 0.51 1.63 -0.41
C ALA A 235 -0.89 0.98 -0.52
N ALA A 236 -1.40 0.35 0.56
CA ALA A 236 -2.69 -0.31 0.54
C ALA A 236 -3.84 0.68 0.27
N ASP A 237 -4.87 0.20 -0.44
CA ASP A 237 -6.16 0.88 -0.63
C ASP A 237 -7.27 -0.15 -0.35
N LEU A 238 -7.74 -0.20 0.90
CA LEU A 238 -8.54 -1.33 1.40
C LEU A 238 -9.97 -1.35 0.84
N VAL A 239 -10.41 -2.54 0.46
CA VAL A 239 -11.83 -2.88 0.24
C VAL A 239 -12.21 -3.99 1.20
N LEU A 240 -13.29 -3.81 1.95
CA LEU A 240 -13.86 -4.82 2.84
C LEU A 240 -15.21 -5.30 2.31
N GLU A 241 -15.37 -6.63 2.30
CA GLU A 241 -16.64 -7.30 2.08
C GLU A 241 -16.96 -8.26 3.26
N LEU A 242 -18.24 -8.31 3.67
CA LEU A 242 -18.68 -9.22 4.73
C LEU A 242 -19.31 -10.50 4.16
N TYR A 243 -19.01 -11.63 4.79
CA TYR A 243 -19.49 -12.96 4.38
C TYR A 243 -19.99 -13.77 5.57
N ARG A 244 -20.94 -14.68 5.30
CA ARG A 244 -21.39 -15.75 6.21
C ARG A 244 -21.50 -17.03 5.41
N ASP A 245 -20.96 -18.14 5.93
CA ASP A 245 -20.92 -19.42 5.23
C ASP A 245 -20.35 -19.31 3.79
N CYS A 246 -19.37 -18.41 3.60
CA CYS A 246 -18.78 -18.05 2.30
C CYS A 246 -19.76 -17.46 1.27
N GLU A 247 -20.91 -16.97 1.71
CA GLU A 247 -21.86 -16.18 0.90
C GLU A 247 -21.84 -14.72 1.36
N ALA A 248 -21.82 -13.79 0.40
CA ALA A 248 -21.75 -12.36 0.67
C ALA A 248 -23.00 -11.87 1.44
N LEU A 249 -22.76 -11.13 2.52
CA LEU A 249 -23.80 -10.43 3.27
C LEU A 249 -24.16 -9.14 2.54
N ASN A 250 -25.10 -9.22 1.59
CA ASN A 250 -25.64 -8.05 0.90
C ASN A 250 -26.66 -7.31 1.80
N ASP A 251 -26.19 -6.60 2.83
CA ASP A 251 -27.03 -5.73 3.64
C ASP A 251 -26.88 -4.26 3.20
N ASP A 252 -28.00 -3.63 2.81
CA ASP A 252 -28.03 -2.24 2.33
C ASP A 252 -27.38 -1.27 3.35
N GLY A 253 -26.31 -0.60 2.93
CA GLY A 253 -25.67 0.49 3.69
C GLY A 253 -24.37 0.14 4.43
N GLN A 254 -23.87 -1.10 4.29
CA GLN A 254 -22.61 -1.55 4.93
C GLN A 254 -21.38 -1.44 4.00
N ASP A 255 -21.55 -0.98 2.75
CA ASP A 255 -20.48 -0.86 1.74
C ASP A 255 -19.71 0.48 1.81
N LYS A 256 -19.72 1.17 2.95
CA LYS A 256 -19.12 2.52 3.03
C LYS A 256 -17.63 2.45 3.34
N THR A 257 -16.84 2.26 2.29
CA THR A 257 -15.39 2.44 2.30
C THR A 257 -15.06 3.93 2.21
N PHE A 258 -14.38 4.48 3.21
CA PHE A 258 -13.74 5.79 3.10
C PHE A 258 -12.25 5.64 3.42
N ALA A 259 -11.45 5.43 2.38
CA ALA A 259 -9.99 5.47 2.47
C ALA A 259 -9.52 6.74 3.23
N PRO A 260 -8.39 6.70 3.98
CA PRO A 260 -7.42 5.62 4.04
C PRO A 260 -7.71 4.56 5.13
N GLY A 261 -8.96 4.32 5.51
CA GLY A 261 -9.30 3.26 6.47
C GLY A 261 -10.72 2.74 6.35
N ILE A 262 -11.06 1.78 7.18
CA ILE A 262 -12.41 1.24 7.31
C ILE A 262 -12.87 1.43 8.74
N ARG A 263 -14.11 1.90 8.90
CA ARG A 263 -14.83 1.91 10.16
C ARG A 263 -16.23 1.40 9.88
N LEU A 264 -16.49 0.15 10.22
CA LEU A 264 -17.79 -0.47 9.99
C LEU A 264 -18.42 -0.86 11.32
N GLU A 265 -19.59 -0.29 11.60
CA GLU A 265 -20.45 -0.79 12.67
C GLU A 265 -21.40 -1.86 12.13
N PHE A 266 -21.31 -3.04 12.72
CA PHE A 266 -22.03 -4.23 12.31
C PHE A 266 -22.90 -4.71 13.46
N THR A 267 -24.20 -4.94 13.23
CA THR A 267 -25.06 -5.62 14.21
C THR A 267 -25.34 -7.03 13.72
N ALA A 268 -24.91 -8.03 14.48
CA ALA A 268 -25.10 -9.42 14.11
C ALA A 268 -26.58 -9.82 14.25
N ARG A 269 -27.22 -10.24 13.16
CA ARG A 269 -28.62 -10.68 13.19
C ARG A 269 -28.83 -12.07 13.81
N GLU A 270 -27.79 -12.89 13.79
CA GLU A 270 -27.78 -14.27 14.29
C GLU A 270 -26.38 -14.62 14.79
N SER A 271 -26.29 -15.44 15.84
CA SER A 271 -25.01 -15.96 16.31
C SER A 271 -24.36 -16.86 15.25
N GLY A 272 -23.04 -16.79 15.11
CA GLY A 272 -22.28 -17.63 14.17
C GLY A 272 -21.05 -16.92 13.59
N PRO A 273 -20.32 -17.61 12.70
CA PRO A 273 -19.13 -17.05 12.09
C PRO A 273 -19.47 -15.90 11.14
N ILE A 274 -18.69 -14.83 11.23
CA ILE A 274 -18.62 -13.75 10.25
C ILE A 274 -17.22 -13.78 9.66
N PHE A 275 -17.15 -13.65 8.33
CA PHE A 275 -15.92 -13.58 7.56
C PHE A 275 -15.79 -12.16 7.00
N LEU A 276 -14.61 -11.59 7.16
CA LEU A 276 -14.16 -10.34 6.58
C LEU A 276 -13.26 -10.71 5.41
N LYS A 277 -13.56 -10.21 4.23
CA LYS A 277 -12.68 -10.34 3.07
C LYS A 277 -12.07 -8.98 2.78
N PHE A 278 -10.76 -8.87 2.94
CA PHE A 278 -10.00 -7.69 2.55
C PHE A 278 -9.30 -7.94 1.22
N VAL A 279 -9.33 -6.93 0.36
CA VAL A 279 -8.53 -6.90 -0.88
C VAL A 279 -7.96 -5.51 -1.08
N ASN A 280 -6.86 -5.43 -1.83
CA ASN A 280 -6.39 -4.16 -2.35
C ASN A 280 -7.25 -3.73 -3.55
N SER A 281 -7.71 -2.48 -3.53
CA SER A 281 -8.51 -1.84 -4.58
C SER A 281 -7.80 -1.87 -5.93
N ASP A 282 -6.48 -1.70 -5.94
CA ASP A 282 -5.63 -2.05 -7.08
C ASP A 282 -5.03 -3.46 -6.86
N PRO A 283 -5.53 -4.48 -7.58
CA PRO A 283 -5.08 -5.86 -7.37
C PRO A 283 -3.63 -6.08 -7.82
N THR A 284 -3.00 -5.12 -8.50
CA THR A 284 -1.58 -5.23 -8.89
C THR A 284 -0.62 -4.78 -7.80
N VAL A 285 -1.12 -4.14 -6.73
CA VAL A 285 -0.32 -3.62 -5.63
C VAL A 285 -0.22 -4.67 -4.51
N GLY A 286 0.96 -5.29 -4.41
CA GLY A 286 1.32 -6.19 -3.30
C GLY A 286 2.82 -6.23 -3.06
N SER A 287 3.21 -6.26 -1.78
CA SER A 287 4.56 -6.53 -1.28
C SER A 287 4.51 -6.70 0.25
N ASP A 288 5.60 -7.14 0.87
CA ASP A 288 5.72 -7.24 2.33
C ASP A 288 5.52 -5.90 3.07
N SER A 289 5.57 -4.76 2.35
CA SER A 289 5.33 -3.42 2.89
C SER A 289 3.91 -2.90 2.67
N VAL A 290 3.10 -3.57 1.84
CA VAL A 290 1.69 -3.24 1.63
C VAL A 290 0.89 -3.86 2.78
N SER A 291 0.67 -3.10 3.85
CA SER A 291 0.07 -3.58 5.09
C SER A 291 -1.14 -2.78 5.55
N TYR A 292 -1.91 -3.36 6.47
CA TYR A 292 -2.95 -2.68 7.23
C TYR A 292 -3.10 -3.28 8.63
N ASP A 293 -3.63 -2.48 9.56
CA ASP A 293 -3.98 -2.92 10.91
C ASP A 293 -5.47 -3.15 11.03
N LEU A 294 -5.86 -4.33 11.46
CA LEU A 294 -7.25 -4.73 11.67
C LEU A 294 -7.55 -4.93 13.15
N SER A 295 -8.71 -4.44 13.59
CA SER A 295 -9.28 -4.79 14.90
C SER A 295 -10.79 -5.00 14.80
N VAL A 296 -11.29 -5.95 15.58
CA VAL A 296 -12.74 -6.17 15.78
C VAL A 296 -13.05 -6.03 17.25
N ARG A 297 -14.08 -5.25 17.58
CA ARG A 297 -14.49 -5.01 18.97
C ARG A 297 -15.98 -5.25 19.15
N ALA A 298 -16.36 -6.09 20.11
CA ALA A 298 -17.74 -6.20 20.58
C ALA A 298 -18.14 -4.94 21.37
N LEU A 299 -19.33 -4.41 21.09
CA LEU A 299 -19.86 -3.14 21.59
C LEU A 299 -20.92 -3.32 22.68
N THR A 300 -20.93 -4.45 23.35
CA THR A 300 -22.06 -4.90 24.16
C THR A 300 -21.71 -4.93 25.64
N GLY A 301 -22.16 -3.89 26.32
CA GLY A 301 -22.08 -3.76 27.77
C GLY A 301 -22.66 -2.41 28.20
N ASP A 302 -23.19 -2.33 29.42
CA ASP A 302 -23.40 -1.04 30.07
C ASP A 302 -22.05 -0.33 30.18
N SER A 303 -21.97 0.95 29.78
CA SER A 303 -20.73 1.72 29.84
C SER A 303 -20.20 1.80 31.28
N LYS A 304 -19.00 1.27 31.50
CA LYS A 304 -18.29 1.34 32.79
C LYS A 304 -17.42 2.59 32.82
N VAL A 305 -18.06 3.75 32.92
CA VAL A 305 -17.35 5.04 32.95
C VAL A 305 -16.48 5.14 34.20
N GLY A 306 -15.23 5.54 33.97
CA GLY A 306 -14.21 5.67 34.98
C GLY A 306 -14.24 7.01 35.71
N VAL A 307 -13.04 7.59 35.85
CA VAL A 307 -12.84 8.99 36.23
C VAL A 307 -11.94 9.64 35.19
N ALA A 308 -12.29 10.85 34.78
CA ALA A 308 -11.45 11.69 33.93
C ALA A 308 -10.85 12.82 34.76
N ILE A 309 -9.55 13.08 34.60
CA ILE A 309 -8.89 14.27 35.12
C ILE A 309 -8.41 15.08 33.92
N VAL A 310 -8.94 16.28 33.77
CA VAL A 310 -8.55 17.21 32.72
C VAL A 310 -7.68 18.30 33.33
N VAL A 311 -6.54 18.60 32.72
CA VAL A 311 -5.58 19.58 33.24
C VAL A 311 -5.21 20.56 32.14
N ALA A 312 -5.56 21.82 32.34
CA ALA A 312 -4.99 22.95 31.60
C ALA A 312 -3.84 23.53 32.41
N GLY A 313 -2.71 23.81 31.76
CA GLY A 313 -1.61 24.54 32.38
C GLY A 313 -1.48 26.00 31.92
N SER A 314 -0.39 26.66 32.33
CA SER A 314 -0.01 27.99 31.85
C SER A 314 1.46 28.29 32.17
N ILE A 315 2.15 29.00 31.27
CA ILE A 315 3.52 29.45 31.50
C ILE A 315 3.71 30.93 31.78
N LYS A 316 2.83 31.80 31.28
CA LYS A 316 3.02 33.26 31.37
C LYS A 316 1.71 34.02 31.28
N GLN A 317 1.74 35.24 31.78
CA GLN A 317 0.59 36.14 31.69
C GLN A 317 0.37 36.56 30.23
N ASN A 318 -0.87 36.50 29.76
CA ASN A 318 -1.26 36.80 28.38
C ASN A 318 -0.55 35.91 27.35
N ASP A 319 -0.38 34.62 27.66
CA ASP A 319 0.14 33.67 26.70
C ASP A 319 -0.76 33.62 25.45
N PRO A 320 -0.23 33.87 24.23
CA PRO A 320 -1.02 33.81 23.02
C PRO A 320 -1.67 32.44 22.80
N VAL A 321 -1.07 31.32 23.22
CA VAL A 321 -1.65 29.97 23.04
C VAL A 321 -2.56 29.54 24.21
N GLN A 322 -2.71 30.33 25.27
CA GLN A 322 -3.62 30.00 26.38
C GLN A 322 -5.06 29.69 25.92
N PRO A 323 -5.65 30.45 24.99
CA PRO A 323 -6.98 30.11 24.47
C PRO A 323 -7.03 28.73 23.81
N ASN A 324 -5.97 28.33 23.08
CA ASN A 324 -5.87 27.00 22.46
C ASN A 324 -5.84 25.90 23.52
N ILE A 325 -5.06 26.09 24.60
CA ILE A 325 -5.00 25.16 25.74
C ILE A 325 -6.39 24.98 26.37
N TYR A 326 -7.09 26.08 26.59
CA TYR A 326 -8.44 26.04 27.13
C TYR A 326 -9.43 25.37 26.19
N ASN A 327 -9.39 25.66 24.89
CA ASN A 327 -10.28 25.05 23.92
C ASN A 327 -10.13 23.52 23.87
N VAL A 328 -8.90 22.99 23.87
CA VAL A 328 -8.68 21.53 23.88
C VAL A 328 -9.13 20.91 25.20
N THR A 329 -8.83 21.55 26.34
CA THR A 329 -9.23 20.98 27.64
C THR A 329 -10.73 21.07 27.88
N ASP A 330 -11.40 22.13 27.42
CA ASP A 330 -12.86 22.22 27.39
C ASP A 330 -13.45 21.16 26.43
N ALA A 331 -12.84 20.93 25.26
CA ALA A 331 -13.25 19.87 24.33
C ALA A 331 -13.06 18.47 24.95
N ALA A 332 -11.97 18.24 25.68
CA ALA A 332 -11.74 17.01 26.44
C ALA A 332 -12.84 16.79 27.48
N TYR A 333 -13.15 17.83 28.27
CA TYR A 333 -14.26 17.78 29.22
C TYR A 333 -15.58 17.43 28.54
N GLN A 334 -15.94 18.12 27.44
CA GLN A 334 -17.19 17.86 26.73
C GLN A 334 -17.24 16.47 26.10
N MET A 335 -16.14 15.97 25.53
CA MET A 335 -16.09 14.61 25.00
C MET A 335 -16.41 13.58 26.08
N PHE A 336 -15.83 13.69 27.29
CA PHE A 336 -16.17 12.78 28.39
C PHE A 336 -17.64 12.89 28.79
N ARG A 337 -18.20 14.11 28.85
CA ARG A 337 -19.64 14.35 29.11
C ARG A 337 -20.54 13.67 28.09
N ASP A 338 -20.26 13.85 26.81
CA ASP A 338 -21.02 13.26 25.70
C ASP A 338 -20.92 11.73 25.70
N ASN A 339 -19.88 11.18 26.35
CA ASN A 339 -19.63 9.76 26.52
C ASN A 339 -20.08 9.21 27.89
N GLY A 340 -20.98 9.92 28.59
CA GLY A 340 -21.69 9.42 29.77
C GLY A 340 -21.02 9.71 31.12
N TYR A 341 -19.91 10.46 31.15
CA TYR A 341 -19.31 10.88 32.41
C TYR A 341 -20.17 11.97 33.06
N THR A 342 -20.53 11.76 34.32
CA THR A 342 -21.19 12.77 35.15
C THR A 342 -20.18 13.78 35.70
N ASP A 343 -20.63 14.96 36.15
CA ASP A 343 -19.70 16.03 36.60
C ASP A 343 -18.84 15.57 37.78
N ASP A 344 -19.36 14.70 38.65
CA ASP A 344 -18.62 14.10 39.76
C ASP A 344 -17.58 13.04 39.33
N ARG A 345 -17.54 12.71 38.02
CA ARG A 345 -16.56 11.80 37.41
C ARG A 345 -15.56 12.51 36.50
N ILE A 346 -15.62 13.84 36.40
CA ILE A 346 -14.65 14.64 35.66
C ILE A 346 -14.08 15.69 36.61
N ILE A 347 -12.78 15.63 36.87
CA ILE A 347 -12.07 16.61 37.70
C ILE A 347 -11.30 17.53 36.77
N TYR A 348 -11.66 18.81 36.69
CA TYR A 348 -10.99 19.77 35.82
C TYR A 348 -10.13 20.75 36.63
N LEU A 349 -8.83 20.69 36.40
CA LEU A 349 -7.82 21.57 36.99
C LEU A 349 -7.34 22.59 35.95
N ALA A 350 -7.34 23.88 36.33
CA ALA A 350 -6.88 24.96 35.44
C ALA A 350 -6.19 26.09 36.23
N PRO A 351 -5.30 26.89 35.62
CA PRO A 351 -4.61 28.00 36.28
C PRO A 351 -5.52 29.19 36.62
N ASP A 352 -6.70 29.29 35.99
CA ASP A 352 -7.76 30.24 36.31
C ASP A 352 -9.11 29.55 36.53
N ARG A 353 -9.60 29.58 37.77
CA ARG A 353 -10.92 29.02 38.12
C ARG A 353 -12.09 29.78 37.52
N ASN A 354 -11.88 30.99 37.01
CA ASN A 354 -12.94 31.79 36.39
C ASN A 354 -13.03 31.57 34.88
N HIS A 355 -12.12 30.79 34.29
CA HIS A 355 -12.14 30.43 32.87
C HIS A 355 -13.47 29.76 32.48
N SER A 356 -13.86 28.73 33.25
CA SER A 356 -15.06 27.93 32.99
C SER A 356 -15.71 27.53 34.31
N PRO A 357 -17.06 27.46 34.41
CA PRO A 357 -17.76 26.97 35.60
C PRO A 357 -17.46 25.49 35.91
N ASN A 358 -16.88 24.77 34.94
CA ASN A 358 -16.52 23.37 35.07
C ASN A 358 -15.17 23.17 35.77
N VAL A 359 -14.40 24.23 36.05
CA VAL A 359 -13.10 24.14 36.73
C VAL A 359 -13.27 23.92 38.22
N ASP A 360 -12.87 22.76 38.72
CA ASP A 360 -13.00 22.36 40.12
C ASP A 360 -11.96 23.04 41.01
N ALA A 361 -10.70 23.08 40.57
CA ALA A 361 -9.58 23.60 41.36
C ALA A 361 -8.47 24.23 40.51
N LEU A 362 -7.57 24.95 41.20
CA LEU A 362 -6.36 25.47 40.57
C LEU A 362 -5.41 24.31 40.20
N ALA A 363 -4.84 24.35 39.00
CA ALA A 363 -3.81 23.42 38.57
C ALA A 363 -2.54 23.58 39.41
N THR A 364 -2.37 22.67 40.37
CA THR A 364 -1.19 22.59 41.26
C THR A 364 -0.81 21.12 41.43
N VAL A 365 0.45 20.83 41.73
CA VAL A 365 0.92 19.46 41.97
C VAL A 365 0.13 18.80 43.11
N ASN A 366 -0.21 19.57 44.14
CA ASN A 366 -1.01 19.08 45.27
C ASN A 366 -2.46 18.79 44.90
N ALA A 367 -3.08 19.64 44.06
CA ALA A 367 -4.45 19.40 43.58
C ALA A 367 -4.50 18.17 42.67
N LEU A 368 -3.54 18.01 41.76
CA LEU A 368 -3.45 16.82 40.91
C LEU A 368 -3.23 15.55 41.74
N ARG A 369 -2.34 15.61 42.74
CA ARG A 369 -2.15 14.51 43.69
C ARG A 369 -3.43 14.14 44.43
N ALA A 370 -4.20 15.12 44.91
CA ALA A 370 -5.47 14.86 45.57
C ALA A 370 -6.50 14.26 44.60
N ALA A 371 -6.60 14.80 43.39
CA ALA A 371 -7.50 14.30 42.35
C ALA A 371 -7.23 12.83 42.02
N ILE A 372 -5.96 12.44 41.85
CA ILE A 372 -5.57 11.05 41.55
C ILE A 372 -5.75 10.15 42.79
N THR A 373 -5.12 10.52 43.90
CA THR A 373 -4.93 9.60 45.03
C THR A 373 -6.11 9.53 46.01
N GLN A 374 -7.04 10.48 45.94
CA GLN A 374 -8.17 10.59 46.88
C GLN A 374 -9.52 10.63 46.17
N GLU A 375 -9.67 11.45 45.14
CA GLU A 375 -10.96 11.64 44.46
C GLU A 375 -11.23 10.51 43.45
N ALA A 376 -10.32 10.29 42.51
CA ALA A 376 -10.43 9.20 41.53
C ALA A 376 -10.46 7.82 42.20
N ALA A 377 -9.65 7.63 43.26
CA ALA A 377 -9.59 6.41 44.04
C ALA A 377 -10.95 5.98 44.64
N GLN A 378 -11.96 6.86 44.73
CA GLN A 378 -13.29 6.47 45.22
C GLN A 378 -14.08 5.64 44.20
N TRP A 379 -13.71 5.75 42.92
CA TRP A 379 -14.55 5.35 41.81
C TRP A 379 -13.90 4.37 40.84
N VAL A 380 -12.57 4.37 40.77
CA VAL A 380 -11.82 3.48 39.89
C VAL A 380 -11.55 2.11 40.53
N ASP A 381 -11.47 1.10 39.67
CA ASP A 381 -11.15 -0.30 39.96
C ASP A 381 -10.66 -1.01 38.68
N ASP A 382 -10.69 -2.34 38.64
CA ASP A 382 -10.26 -3.15 37.49
C ASP A 382 -11.22 -3.07 36.28
N GLU A 383 -12.43 -2.56 36.48
CA GLU A 383 -13.44 -2.36 35.43
C GLU A 383 -13.66 -0.88 35.07
N HIS A 384 -13.31 0.05 35.97
CA HIS A 384 -13.48 1.50 35.82
C HIS A 384 -12.12 2.20 35.80
N ALA A 385 -11.68 2.65 34.62
CA ALA A 385 -10.35 3.23 34.42
C ALA A 385 -10.19 4.66 34.98
N LEU A 386 -8.95 5.09 35.20
CA LEU A 386 -8.59 6.51 35.31
C LEU A 386 -8.06 6.99 33.95
N THR A 387 -8.59 8.09 33.45
CA THR A 387 -8.02 8.81 32.30
C THR A 387 -7.55 10.19 32.72
N ILE A 388 -6.31 10.54 32.41
CA ILE A 388 -5.73 11.86 32.66
C ILE A 388 -5.41 12.50 31.31
N TYR A 389 -6.03 13.64 31.01
CA TYR A 389 -5.76 14.42 29.81
C TYR A 389 -5.13 15.75 30.24
N MET A 390 -3.86 15.94 29.89
CA MET A 390 -3.11 17.14 30.25
C MET A 390 -2.68 17.87 28.99
N MET A 391 -2.88 19.18 29.00
CA MET A 391 -2.36 20.05 27.96
C MET A 391 -1.72 21.27 28.59
N ASP A 392 -0.46 21.48 28.25
CA ASP A 392 0.19 22.77 28.42
C ASP A 392 1.45 22.86 27.55
N HIS A 393 2.20 23.93 27.77
CA HIS A 393 3.61 23.97 27.50
C HIS A 393 4.38 22.87 28.24
N GLY A 394 5.52 22.49 27.68
CA GLY A 394 6.46 21.55 28.28
C GLY A 394 7.91 21.93 28.02
N ASP A 395 8.77 21.36 28.85
CA ASP A 395 10.20 21.23 28.60
C ASP A 395 10.56 19.76 28.88
N ARG A 396 11.80 19.36 28.60
CA ARG A 396 12.24 18.01 28.92
C ARG A 396 12.04 17.71 30.42
N ASP A 397 11.37 16.59 30.71
CA ASP A 397 11.04 16.10 32.05
C ASP A 397 10.10 17.04 32.85
N VAL A 398 9.37 17.96 32.20
CA VAL A 398 8.51 18.94 32.87
C VAL A 398 7.26 19.28 32.05
N LEU A 399 6.08 19.15 32.65
CA LEU A 399 4.85 19.82 32.22
C LEU A 399 4.53 20.99 33.16
N TYR A 400 4.20 22.15 32.61
CA TYR A 400 3.85 23.32 33.41
C TYR A 400 2.37 23.24 33.86
N LEU A 401 2.09 23.21 35.15
CA LEU A 401 0.71 23.28 35.66
C LEU A 401 0.30 24.74 35.86
N ASP A 402 1.23 25.52 36.41
CA ASP A 402 1.14 26.97 36.52
C ASP A 402 2.54 27.52 36.84
N LYS A 403 3.29 27.87 35.79
CA LYS A 403 4.65 28.38 35.93
C LYS A 403 4.71 29.69 36.71
N LEU A 404 3.66 30.53 36.64
CA LEU A 404 3.59 31.80 37.36
C LEU A 404 3.49 31.59 38.88
N ARG A 405 2.88 30.48 39.30
CA ARG A 405 2.81 30.04 40.71
C ARG A 405 3.89 29.02 41.07
N ASN A 406 4.82 28.74 40.16
CA ASN A 406 5.91 27.78 40.31
C ASN A 406 5.40 26.33 40.52
N GLU A 407 4.29 25.98 39.87
CA GLU A 407 3.73 24.63 39.84
C GLU A 407 4.18 23.93 38.55
N ARG A 408 4.97 22.87 38.71
CA ARG A 408 5.59 22.10 37.62
C ARG A 408 5.41 20.62 37.95
N LEU A 409 4.88 19.86 37.01
CA LEU A 409 4.74 18.41 37.12
C LEU A 409 5.93 17.75 36.45
N LYS A 410 6.64 16.88 37.17
CA LYS A 410 7.66 16.01 36.59
C LYS A 410 7.13 14.59 36.38
N PRO A 411 7.79 13.78 35.54
CA PRO A 411 7.52 12.34 35.42
C PRO A 411 7.51 11.63 36.78
N GLU A 412 8.56 11.82 37.60
CA GLU A 412 8.68 11.23 38.95
C GLU A 412 7.51 11.59 39.89
N ASP A 413 6.97 12.81 39.79
CA ASP A 413 5.85 13.24 40.62
C ASP A 413 4.57 12.51 40.21
N LEU A 414 4.32 12.37 38.91
CA LEU A 414 3.13 11.70 38.38
C LEU A 414 3.21 10.18 38.60
N ASP A 415 4.38 9.58 38.37
CA ASP A 415 4.63 8.16 38.62
C ASP A 415 4.31 7.81 40.09
N GLU A 416 4.82 8.60 41.04
CA GLU A 416 4.53 8.40 42.46
C GLU A 416 3.02 8.49 42.77
N MET A 417 2.30 9.44 42.16
CA MET A 417 0.85 9.58 42.35
C MET A 417 0.08 8.36 41.81
N LEU A 418 0.47 7.87 40.64
CA LEU A 418 -0.14 6.68 40.02
C LEU A 418 0.19 5.41 40.81
N ASP A 419 1.42 5.27 41.32
CA ASP A 419 1.83 4.19 42.21
C ASP A 419 0.97 4.12 43.47
N ILE A 420 0.68 5.28 44.08
CA ILE A 420 -0.20 5.37 45.24
C ILE A 420 -1.62 4.93 44.89
N LEU A 421 -2.13 5.28 43.70
CA LEU A 421 -3.45 4.85 43.25
C LEU A 421 -3.49 3.33 43.02
N GLU A 422 -2.53 2.80 42.28
CA GLU A 422 -2.42 1.37 41.94
C GLU A 422 -2.27 0.49 43.19
N ALA A 423 -1.53 0.97 44.19
CA ALA A 423 -1.43 0.29 45.48
C ALA A 423 -2.77 0.25 46.23
N GLN A 424 -3.60 1.29 46.08
CA GLN A 424 -4.95 1.34 46.66
C GLN A 424 -5.97 0.53 45.84
N LYS A 425 -5.79 0.47 44.52
CA LYS A 425 -6.70 -0.13 43.54
C LYS A 425 -5.95 -1.10 42.62
N PRO A 426 -5.60 -2.31 43.12
CA PRO A 426 -4.91 -3.30 42.31
C PRO A 426 -5.70 -3.63 41.04
N GLY A 427 -5.03 -3.60 39.89
CA GLY A 427 -5.65 -3.89 38.59
C GLY A 427 -6.27 -2.69 37.89
N VAL A 428 -6.29 -1.50 38.53
CA VAL A 428 -6.78 -0.27 37.91
C VAL A 428 -6.08 -0.02 36.58
N LYS A 429 -6.87 0.36 35.59
CA LYS A 429 -6.42 0.74 34.26
C LYS A 429 -6.22 2.25 34.21
N VAL A 430 -5.06 2.70 33.77
CA VAL A 430 -4.74 4.14 33.66
C VAL A 430 -4.46 4.48 32.21
N ASN A 431 -5.01 5.58 31.73
CA ASN A 431 -4.66 6.19 30.46
C ASN A 431 -4.17 7.62 30.73
N VAL A 432 -3.03 8.00 30.17
CA VAL A 432 -2.44 9.34 30.31
C VAL A 432 -2.20 9.90 28.92
N VAL A 433 -2.74 11.08 28.63
CA VAL A 433 -2.53 11.80 27.37
C VAL A 433 -1.87 13.14 27.70
N ILE A 434 -0.72 13.41 27.08
CA ILE A 434 0.09 14.60 27.34
C ILE A 434 0.30 15.36 26.03
N GLU A 435 -0.37 16.50 25.89
CA GLU A 435 -0.15 17.47 24.81
C GLU A 435 0.79 18.57 25.32
N ALA A 436 2.09 18.43 25.04
CA ALA A 436 3.12 19.40 25.40
C ALA A 436 4.42 19.18 24.60
N CYS A 437 5.25 20.22 24.46
CA CYS A 437 6.60 20.08 23.92
C CYS A 437 7.44 19.11 24.78
N TYR A 438 8.26 18.27 24.13
CA TYR A 438 9.08 17.24 24.79
C TYR A 438 8.29 16.23 25.64
N SER A 439 6.97 16.08 25.42
CA SER A 439 6.12 15.22 26.24
C SER A 439 6.56 13.76 26.25
N GLY A 440 7.24 13.27 25.21
CA GLY A 440 7.85 11.94 25.17
C GLY A 440 8.84 11.66 26.31
N SER A 441 9.37 12.70 26.97
CA SER A 441 10.22 12.56 28.17
C SER A 441 9.50 12.00 29.39
N PHE A 442 8.16 11.89 29.36
CA PHE A 442 7.40 11.14 30.37
C PHE A 442 7.39 9.63 30.09
N ILE A 443 7.70 9.20 28.85
CA ILE A 443 7.85 7.79 28.46
C ILE A 443 9.32 7.37 28.52
N SER A 444 10.27 8.24 28.15
CA SER A 444 11.70 7.91 28.14
C SER A 444 12.42 8.28 29.44
N GLY A 445 13.54 7.61 29.72
CA GLY A 445 14.42 7.93 30.85
C GLY A 445 14.13 7.15 32.13
N ASP A 446 14.97 7.37 33.15
CA ASP A 446 14.94 6.61 34.40
C ASP A 446 13.70 6.92 35.27
N ASP A 447 13.09 8.10 35.08
CA ASP A 447 11.93 8.59 35.84
C ASP A 447 10.61 8.43 35.04
N SER A 448 10.62 7.59 34.00
CA SER A 448 9.44 7.34 33.15
C SER A 448 8.22 6.91 33.95
N ILE A 449 7.03 7.35 33.50
CA ILE A 449 5.76 6.90 34.06
C ILE A 449 5.28 5.56 33.47
N SER A 450 6.01 5.02 32.48
CA SER A 450 5.72 3.76 31.79
C SER A 450 5.65 2.58 32.75
N LYS A 451 4.53 1.86 32.73
CA LYS A 451 4.29 0.70 33.60
C LYS A 451 3.13 -0.14 33.11
N ALA A 452 3.14 -1.42 33.42
CA ALA A 452 2.01 -2.31 33.14
C ALA A 452 0.68 -1.73 33.65
N ASN A 453 -0.35 -1.81 32.81
CA ASN A 453 -1.69 -1.22 32.97
C ASN A 453 -1.83 0.29 32.72
N ARG A 454 -0.73 1.01 32.48
CA ARG A 454 -0.73 2.40 32.03
C ARG A 454 -0.57 2.44 30.52
N VAL A 455 -1.47 3.16 29.85
CA VAL A 455 -1.28 3.56 28.46
C VAL A 455 -0.95 5.05 28.44
N VAL A 456 0.23 5.39 27.96
CA VAL A 456 0.77 6.74 27.94
C VAL A 456 0.89 7.19 26.49
N VAL A 457 0.22 8.28 26.16
CA VAL A 457 0.23 8.91 24.84
C VAL A 457 0.81 10.30 24.96
N THR A 458 1.81 10.61 24.14
CA THR A 458 2.43 11.93 24.10
C THR A 458 2.32 12.49 22.69
N SER A 459 1.98 13.78 22.58
CA SER A 459 1.76 14.41 21.28
C SER A 459 3.03 14.61 20.46
N VAL A 460 4.20 14.43 21.08
CA VAL A 460 5.53 14.50 20.48
C VAL A 460 6.51 13.62 21.26
N ASP A 461 7.67 13.35 20.67
CA ASP A 461 8.79 12.65 21.29
C ASP A 461 9.49 13.51 22.37
N ASP A 462 10.62 13.03 22.89
CA ASP A 462 11.39 13.70 23.93
C ASP A 462 12.40 14.75 23.42
N ASN A 463 12.40 15.07 22.11
CA ASN A 463 13.35 15.99 21.49
C ASN A 463 12.69 17.11 20.66
N ASN A 464 11.40 17.02 20.38
CA ASN A 464 10.70 17.91 19.45
C ASN A 464 9.59 18.74 20.12
N LEU A 465 9.12 19.72 19.36
CA LEU A 465 8.08 20.67 19.79
C LEU A 465 6.70 20.22 19.35
N ALA A 466 5.71 20.48 20.20
CA ALA A 466 4.30 20.32 19.89
C ALA A 466 3.75 21.59 19.20
N TRP A 467 2.78 21.42 18.30
CA TRP A 467 2.20 22.49 17.51
C TRP A 467 0.75 22.78 17.88
N ALA A 468 0.47 24.06 18.10
CA ALA A 468 -0.88 24.60 18.23
C ALA A 468 -1.53 24.74 16.85
N SER A 469 -2.78 24.28 16.73
CA SER A 469 -3.62 24.56 15.56
C SER A 469 -4.23 25.97 15.66
N ASN A 470 -5.19 26.29 14.80
CA ASN A 470 -5.87 27.59 14.87
C ASN A 470 -6.60 27.77 16.20
N ASP A 471 -7.33 26.74 16.64
CA ASP A 471 -8.20 26.81 17.81
C ASP A 471 -7.81 25.81 18.91
N GLY A 472 -6.84 24.93 18.69
CA GLY A 472 -6.41 23.91 19.65
C GLY A 472 -4.95 23.50 19.45
N ALA A 473 -4.70 22.19 19.40
CA ALA A 473 -3.37 21.62 19.13
C ALA A 473 -3.50 20.51 18.09
N VAL A 474 -2.56 20.46 17.14
CA VAL A 474 -2.71 19.63 15.92
C VAL A 474 -2.94 18.17 16.27
N PHE A 475 -2.14 17.63 17.20
CA PHE A 475 -2.30 16.25 17.64
C PHE A 475 -3.64 16.06 18.37
N SER A 476 -3.91 16.89 19.39
CA SER A 476 -5.15 16.82 20.17
C SER A 476 -6.43 16.93 19.31
N ASP A 477 -6.47 17.82 18.31
CA ASP A 477 -7.63 18.04 17.47
C ASP A 477 -8.02 16.75 16.73
N HIS A 478 -7.04 16.07 16.12
CA HIS A 478 -7.28 14.81 15.40
C HIS A 478 -7.49 13.62 16.34
N PHE A 479 -6.76 13.58 17.47
CA PHE A 479 -6.87 12.52 18.47
C PHE A 479 -8.26 12.51 19.11
N MET A 480 -8.73 13.68 19.53
CA MET A 480 -10.06 13.86 20.13
C MET A 480 -11.18 13.62 19.12
N ALA A 481 -11.02 14.06 17.87
CA ALA A 481 -12.00 13.77 16.83
C ALA A 481 -12.15 12.25 16.63
N ALA A 482 -11.05 11.50 16.53
CA ALA A 482 -11.07 10.05 16.42
C ALA A 482 -11.71 9.36 17.65
N LEU A 483 -11.31 9.76 18.85
CA LEU A 483 -11.90 9.23 20.08
C LEU A 483 -13.39 9.49 20.18
N SER A 484 -13.85 10.69 19.80
CA SER A 484 -15.27 11.08 19.84
C SER A 484 -16.14 10.24 18.89
N ARG A 485 -15.53 9.67 17.84
CA ARG A 485 -16.16 8.69 16.92
C ARG A 485 -16.10 7.25 17.44
N GLY A 486 -15.59 7.03 18.64
CA GLY A 486 -15.54 5.72 19.27
C GLY A 486 -14.35 4.84 18.88
N GLU A 487 -13.33 5.44 18.25
CA GLU A 487 -12.09 4.73 17.97
C GLU A 487 -11.36 4.35 19.27
N SER A 488 -10.52 3.31 19.20
CA SER A 488 -9.62 2.96 20.31
C SER A 488 -8.60 4.07 20.58
N VAL A 489 -7.93 4.03 21.74
CA VAL A 489 -6.82 4.95 22.04
C VAL A 489 -5.71 4.81 20.98
N TYR A 490 -5.43 3.58 20.55
CA TYR A 490 -4.45 3.31 19.50
C TYR A 490 -4.86 3.89 18.14
N ASN A 491 -6.07 3.63 17.65
CA ASN A 491 -6.51 4.12 16.34
C ASN A 491 -6.59 5.66 16.31
N SER A 492 -7.01 6.25 17.44
CA SER A 492 -6.99 7.69 17.62
C SER A 492 -5.58 8.26 17.59
N PHE A 493 -4.62 7.56 18.21
CA PHE A 493 -3.21 7.90 18.16
C PHE A 493 -2.64 7.81 16.74
N VAL A 494 -2.93 6.74 16.00
CA VAL A 494 -2.50 6.55 14.61
C VAL A 494 -3.04 7.67 13.72
N THR A 495 -4.33 7.98 13.82
CA THR A 495 -4.98 9.08 13.08
C THR A 495 -4.31 10.42 13.38
N ALA A 496 -4.11 10.74 14.67
CA ALA A 496 -3.48 11.99 15.08
C ALA A 496 -2.01 12.08 14.66
N ARG A 497 -1.26 10.99 14.79
CA ARG A 497 0.14 10.90 14.40
C ARG A 497 0.31 11.10 12.90
N ALA A 498 -0.50 10.43 12.09
CA ALA A 498 -0.43 10.56 10.64
C ALA A 498 -0.77 12.00 10.21
N ALA A 499 -1.81 12.60 10.79
CA ALA A 499 -2.18 13.98 10.51
C ALA A 499 -1.09 14.99 10.88
N VAL A 500 -0.50 14.85 12.07
CA VAL A 500 0.54 15.78 12.52
C VAL A 500 1.85 15.61 11.75
N GLN A 501 2.23 14.39 11.34
CA GLN A 501 3.44 14.15 10.56
C GLN A 501 3.37 14.76 9.14
N VAL A 502 2.17 14.78 8.53
CA VAL A 502 1.95 15.45 7.24
C VAL A 502 2.18 16.97 7.34
N ALA A 503 1.67 17.59 8.40
CA ALA A 503 1.80 19.04 8.62
C ALA A 503 3.18 19.44 9.19
N HIS A 504 3.69 18.63 10.12
CA HIS A 504 4.87 18.86 10.95
C HIS A 504 5.69 17.57 11.10
N PRO A 505 6.56 17.23 10.13
CA PRO A 505 7.29 15.95 10.12
C PRO A 505 8.20 15.71 11.34
N THR A 506 8.56 16.77 12.07
CA THR A 506 9.37 16.66 13.29
C THR A 506 8.53 16.39 14.54
N GLN A 507 7.21 16.59 14.50
CA GLN A 507 6.35 16.25 15.63
C GLN A 507 6.02 14.76 15.58
N LEU A 508 6.85 13.95 16.24
CA LEU A 508 6.76 12.50 16.25
C LEU A 508 6.07 12.02 17.53
N ALA A 509 4.75 11.90 17.52
CA ALA A 509 3.99 11.43 18.68
C ALA A 509 4.44 10.01 19.11
N TRP A 510 4.45 9.76 20.42
CA TRP A 510 4.81 8.47 21.03
C TRP A 510 3.64 7.86 21.79
N LEU A 511 3.65 6.54 21.87
CA LEU A 511 2.69 5.74 22.61
C LEU A 511 3.45 4.58 23.27
N ASP A 512 3.27 4.41 24.56
CA ASP A 512 3.70 3.25 25.35
C ASP A 512 2.48 2.67 26.07
N GLY A 513 2.31 1.36 26.01
CA GLY A 513 1.13 0.67 26.55
C GLY A 513 1.45 -0.59 27.33
N ASP A 514 2.65 -1.14 27.20
CA ASP A 514 3.09 -2.34 27.90
C ASP A 514 4.01 -2.04 29.10
N GLY A 515 4.53 -0.81 29.18
CA GLY A 515 5.30 -0.31 30.30
C GLY A 515 6.77 -0.68 30.24
N ASP A 516 7.31 -0.97 29.06
CA ASP A 516 8.74 -1.20 28.86
C ASP A 516 9.54 0.10 28.58
N ALA A 517 8.85 1.24 28.52
CA ALA A 517 9.41 2.57 28.19
C ALA A 517 9.98 2.66 26.76
N SER A 518 9.59 1.73 25.88
CA SER A 518 9.81 1.76 24.45
C SER A 518 8.54 2.29 23.78
N ALA A 519 8.68 3.38 23.03
CA ALA A 519 7.55 3.88 22.28
C ALA A 519 7.31 3.03 21.03
N LEU A 520 6.03 2.81 20.69
CA LEU A 520 5.53 2.34 19.39
C LEU A 520 5.78 0.86 19.06
N ASP A 521 6.17 0.02 20.01
CA ASP A 521 6.26 -1.42 19.79
C ASP A 521 4.87 -2.08 19.68
N ASP A 522 4.81 -3.29 19.10
CA ASP A 522 3.54 -3.99 18.86
C ASP A 522 2.76 -4.33 20.14
N ALA A 523 3.44 -4.54 21.27
CA ALA A 523 2.79 -4.84 22.54
C ALA A 523 2.09 -3.60 23.10
N SER A 524 2.75 -2.45 23.05
CA SER A 524 2.18 -1.13 23.34
C SER A 524 0.94 -0.84 22.48
N GLN A 525 1.02 -1.10 21.18
CA GLN A 525 -0.11 -0.95 20.25
C GLN A 525 -1.29 -1.85 20.63
N SER A 526 -1.03 -3.13 20.90
CA SER A 526 -2.06 -4.11 21.29
C SER A 526 -2.77 -3.70 22.59
N GLU A 527 -2.03 -3.23 23.59
CA GLU A 527 -2.62 -2.81 24.86
C GLU A 527 -3.44 -1.52 24.71
N ALA A 528 -2.95 -0.53 23.95
CA ALA A 528 -3.70 0.69 23.68
C ALA A 528 -4.94 0.46 22.80
N ALA A 529 -4.91 -0.51 21.89
CA ALA A 529 -6.05 -0.85 21.05
C ALA A 529 -7.19 -1.52 21.83
N LYS A 530 -6.89 -2.16 22.95
CA LYS A 530 -7.91 -2.65 23.91
C LYS A 530 -8.50 -1.52 24.77
N ARG A 531 -7.91 -0.32 24.75
CA ARG A 531 -8.42 0.85 25.50
C ARG A 531 -9.39 1.68 24.66
N GLY A 532 -10.27 2.35 25.39
CA GLY A 532 -11.15 3.41 24.93
C GLY A 532 -11.54 4.26 26.13
N PHE A 533 -12.06 5.46 25.89
CA PHE A 533 -12.56 6.35 26.94
C PHE A 533 -14.04 6.14 27.26
N SER A 534 -14.71 5.35 26.43
CA SER A 534 -16.09 4.86 26.57
C SER A 534 -16.20 3.42 26.03
N VAL A 535 -17.04 2.60 26.67
CA VAL A 535 -17.53 1.37 26.02
C VAL A 535 -18.65 1.78 25.04
N PRO A 536 -18.61 1.30 23.79
CA PRO A 536 -19.56 1.62 22.72
C PRO A 536 -21.02 1.31 23.05
N GLY A 537 -21.94 2.15 22.59
CA GLY A 537 -23.38 1.95 22.77
C GLY A 537 -24.22 3.21 22.54
N THR A 538 -23.63 4.39 22.75
CA THR A 538 -24.27 5.70 22.56
C THR A 538 -23.47 6.60 21.63
N PHE A 539 -22.78 6.04 20.63
CA PHE A 539 -22.18 6.91 19.62
C PHE A 539 -23.30 7.64 18.88
N PRO A 540 -23.15 8.96 18.66
CA PRO A 540 -24.06 9.68 17.78
C PRO A 540 -24.11 8.95 16.43
N PRO A 541 -25.21 9.12 15.65
CA PRO A 541 -25.26 8.58 14.29
C PRO A 541 -23.97 8.94 13.56
N GLU A 542 -23.46 7.99 12.77
CA GLU A 542 -22.22 8.13 12.00
C GLU A 542 -22.05 9.54 11.44
N ARG A 543 -20.98 10.21 11.87
CA ARG A 543 -20.47 11.44 11.27
C ARG A 543 -19.04 11.17 10.86
N TRP A 544 -18.74 11.41 9.60
CA TRP A 544 -17.43 11.14 9.04
C TRP A 544 -16.71 12.48 8.89
N PRO A 545 -15.43 12.60 9.28
CA PRO A 545 -14.66 13.75 8.86
C PRO A 545 -14.59 13.76 7.33
N PRO A 546 -14.48 14.95 6.71
CA PRO A 546 -14.29 15.02 5.27
C PRO A 546 -13.00 14.29 4.87
N TYR A 547 -12.93 13.82 3.64
CA TYR A 547 -11.80 13.08 3.10
C TYR A 547 -11.23 13.78 1.87
N ILE A 548 -9.93 14.14 1.92
CA ILE A 548 -9.20 14.67 0.77
C ILE A 548 -8.81 13.49 -0.13
N ALA A 549 -9.72 13.15 -1.05
CA ALA A 549 -9.62 11.97 -1.92
C ALA A 549 -8.57 12.11 -3.02
N GLU A 550 -8.46 13.31 -3.61
CA GLU A 550 -7.54 13.55 -4.72
C GLU A 550 -6.87 14.92 -4.55
N VAL A 551 -5.60 15.01 -4.93
CA VAL A 551 -4.85 16.27 -5.01
C VAL A 551 -4.30 16.40 -6.42
N ASP A 552 -4.60 17.51 -7.08
CA ASP A 552 -4.12 17.77 -8.44
C ASP A 552 -2.72 18.38 -8.38
N THR A 553 -1.70 17.55 -8.63
CA THR A 553 -0.29 17.95 -8.64
C THR A 553 0.20 18.37 -10.03
N SER A 554 -0.68 18.38 -11.04
CA SER A 554 -0.30 18.63 -12.45
C SER A 554 -0.11 20.11 -12.80
N ALA A 555 -0.49 21.02 -11.89
CA ALA A 555 -0.47 22.45 -12.14
C ALA A 555 0.95 22.98 -12.34
N ALA A 556 1.23 23.48 -13.54
CA ALA A 556 2.47 24.18 -13.85
C ALA A 556 2.49 25.58 -13.21
N VAL A 557 3.67 26.01 -12.75
CA VAL A 557 3.87 27.39 -12.28
C VAL A 557 4.09 28.31 -13.48
N GLU A 558 3.16 29.25 -13.69
CA GLU A 558 3.21 30.26 -14.74
C GLU A 558 3.21 31.67 -14.12
N ASN A 559 4.22 32.49 -14.43
CA ASN A 559 4.37 33.83 -13.86
C ASN A 559 4.25 33.83 -12.32
N GLU A 560 4.98 32.93 -11.65
CA GLU A 560 4.98 32.76 -10.18
C GLU A 560 3.62 32.36 -9.60
N SER A 561 2.68 31.90 -10.45
CA SER A 561 1.33 31.51 -10.06
C SER A 561 1.04 30.07 -10.44
N ALA A 562 0.34 29.33 -9.59
CA ALA A 562 -0.19 28.00 -9.92
C ALA A 562 -1.58 27.79 -9.29
N VAL A 563 -2.32 26.83 -9.82
CA VAL A 563 -3.61 26.41 -9.25
C VAL A 563 -3.35 25.33 -8.20
N ILE A 564 -3.82 25.54 -6.98
CA ILE A 564 -3.88 24.53 -5.93
C ILE A 564 -5.29 23.96 -5.96
N ARG A 565 -5.43 22.64 -6.08
CA ARG A 565 -6.72 21.99 -6.26
C ARG A 565 -6.78 20.62 -5.61
N ALA A 566 -7.93 20.32 -5.00
CA ALA A 566 -8.18 19.06 -4.31
C ALA A 566 -9.64 18.62 -4.50
N ARG A 567 -9.87 17.31 -4.47
CA ARG A 567 -11.20 16.71 -4.39
C ARG A 567 -11.45 16.29 -2.95
N VAL A 568 -12.55 16.76 -2.37
CA VAL A 568 -12.91 16.49 -0.97
C VAL A 568 -14.29 15.85 -0.93
N LEU A 569 -14.34 14.61 -0.45
CA LEU A 569 -15.56 13.84 -0.26
C LEU A 569 -16.02 13.97 1.18
N ASP A 570 -17.32 13.97 1.40
CA ASP A 570 -17.89 14.03 2.73
C ASP A 570 -19.27 13.37 2.74
N ASP A 571 -19.70 12.90 3.90
CA ASP A 571 -21.07 12.40 4.08
C ASP A 571 -22.05 13.53 4.47
N GLU A 572 -21.54 14.64 5.00
CA GLU A 572 -22.24 15.91 5.20
C GLU A 572 -21.85 16.96 4.13
N GLU A 573 -21.69 18.23 4.53
CA GLU A 573 -21.29 19.35 3.66
C GLU A 573 -19.94 19.88 4.13
N VAL A 574 -18.96 19.88 3.21
CA VAL A 574 -17.64 20.48 3.43
C VAL A 574 -17.79 22.00 3.62
N ASP A 575 -17.41 22.51 4.80
CA ASP A 575 -17.49 23.93 5.15
C ASP A 575 -16.27 24.71 4.66
N ASN A 576 -15.08 24.14 4.83
CA ASN A 576 -13.83 24.85 4.55
C ASN A 576 -12.76 23.94 3.98
N VAL A 577 -12.13 24.38 2.88
CA VAL A 577 -10.93 23.74 2.33
C VAL A 577 -9.83 24.80 2.24
N ARG A 578 -8.66 24.51 2.82
CA ARG A 578 -7.54 25.45 2.86
C ARG A 578 -6.20 24.77 2.57
N ALA A 579 -5.25 25.55 2.06
CA ALA A 579 -3.87 25.12 1.85
C ALA A 579 -2.90 26.00 2.65
N VAL A 580 -1.94 25.37 3.33
CA VAL A 580 -0.78 26.03 3.95
C VAL A 580 0.43 25.78 3.06
N ILE A 581 1.09 26.86 2.63
CA ILE A 581 2.24 26.83 1.72
C ILE A 581 3.53 27.07 2.50
N TYR A 582 4.43 26.09 2.45
CA TYR A 582 5.78 26.11 3.00
C TYR A 582 6.78 26.42 1.89
N PRO A 583 7.48 27.57 1.94
CA PRO A 583 8.49 27.93 0.94
C PRO A 583 9.75 27.06 1.07
N PRO A 584 10.60 27.02 0.01
CA PRO A 584 11.83 26.22 0.00
C PRO A 584 12.83 26.55 1.12
N ASP A 585 12.81 27.78 1.63
CA ASP A 585 13.70 28.25 2.70
C ASP A 585 13.12 28.06 4.12
N TYR A 586 11.92 27.48 4.23
CA TYR A 586 11.27 27.28 5.52
C TYR A 586 12.09 26.35 6.43
N ALA A 587 12.37 26.82 7.64
CA ALA A 587 12.95 26.03 8.71
C ALA A 587 12.03 26.06 9.93
N ALA A 588 11.72 24.87 10.47
CA ALA A 588 10.97 24.75 11.70
C ALA A 588 11.78 25.31 12.90
N PRO A 589 11.13 25.90 13.92
CA PRO A 589 11.79 26.29 15.16
C PRO A 589 12.47 25.10 15.85
N THR A 590 13.66 25.32 16.42
CA THR A 590 14.47 24.27 17.06
C THR A 590 14.57 24.38 18.58
N GLN A 591 13.97 25.41 19.17
CA GLN A 591 13.91 25.60 20.63
C GLN A 591 12.54 26.14 21.00
N GLY A 592 11.97 25.64 22.08
CA GLY A 592 10.75 26.20 22.65
C GLY A 592 10.39 25.53 23.97
N GLU A 593 10.20 26.33 25.01
CA GLU A 593 9.33 25.97 26.14
C GLU A 593 7.85 26.20 25.74
N GLU A 594 7.55 26.34 24.44
CA GLU A 594 6.28 26.82 23.92
C GLU A 594 5.73 25.97 22.79
N MET A 595 4.43 25.66 22.86
CA MET A 595 3.70 25.16 21.71
C MET A 595 3.76 26.17 20.57
N VAL A 596 4.09 25.70 19.38
CA VAL A 596 4.33 26.57 18.22
C VAL A 596 3.04 26.77 17.43
N ARG A 597 2.68 28.02 17.12
CA ARG A 597 1.48 28.31 16.32
C ARG A 597 1.73 28.08 14.83
N ILE A 598 0.82 27.34 14.18
CA ILE A 598 0.76 27.24 12.72
C ILE A 598 0.38 28.59 12.09
N SER A 599 -0.66 29.25 12.63
CA SER A 599 -1.12 30.54 12.14
C SER A 599 -0.35 31.68 12.82
N GLY A 600 0.39 32.46 12.03
CA GLY A 600 1.05 33.66 12.53
C GLY A 600 2.55 33.53 12.83
N GLN A 601 3.22 32.44 12.44
CA GLN A 601 4.60 32.63 11.97
C GLN A 601 4.49 33.52 10.73
N GLU A 602 5.02 34.75 10.76
CA GLU A 602 4.90 35.75 9.69
C GLU A 602 5.37 35.27 8.28
N VAL A 603 5.85 34.03 8.18
CA VAL A 603 6.46 33.39 7.01
C VAL A 603 5.50 32.46 6.26
N LEU A 604 4.55 31.78 6.91
CA LEU A 604 3.69 30.77 6.25
C LEU A 604 2.39 31.38 5.72
N ARG A 605 2.08 31.11 4.45
CA ARG A 605 0.85 31.59 3.80
C ARG A 605 -0.23 30.53 3.86
N THR A 606 -1.45 30.94 4.21
CA THR A 606 -2.66 30.10 4.16
C THR A 606 -3.65 30.69 3.15
N VAL A 607 -4.20 29.85 2.29
CA VAL A 607 -5.20 30.22 1.28
C VAL A 607 -6.42 29.33 1.38
N VAL A 608 -7.60 29.88 1.12
CA VAL A 608 -8.86 29.14 1.06
C VAL A 608 -9.13 28.72 -0.38
N LEU A 609 -9.51 27.46 -0.59
CA LEU A 609 -9.91 26.90 -1.87
C LEU A 609 -11.42 27.06 -2.03
N LEU A 610 -11.85 27.48 -3.22
CA LEU A 610 -13.26 27.72 -3.52
C LEU A 610 -13.89 26.51 -4.21
N ASP A 611 -15.12 26.17 -3.85
CA ASP A 611 -15.91 25.12 -4.50
C ASP A 611 -16.06 25.38 -6.02
N GLN A 612 -15.74 24.35 -6.81
CA GLN A 612 -15.83 24.30 -8.27
C GLN A 612 -16.94 23.35 -8.76
N GLY A 613 -17.68 22.73 -7.84
CA GLY A 613 -18.69 21.70 -8.07
C GLY A 613 -18.09 20.30 -8.26
N LYS A 614 -18.92 19.27 -8.04
CA LYS A 614 -18.52 17.85 -8.09
C LYS A 614 -17.36 17.54 -7.14
N ASP A 615 -17.44 18.04 -5.92
CA ASP A 615 -16.49 17.76 -4.83
C ASP A 615 -15.09 18.37 -5.05
N TRP A 616 -14.91 19.25 -6.04
CA TRP A 616 -13.62 19.87 -6.34
C TRP A 616 -13.51 21.28 -5.77
N TYR A 617 -12.39 21.58 -5.13
CA TYR A 617 -12.05 22.88 -4.55
C TYR A 617 -10.75 23.39 -5.16
N ALA A 618 -10.65 24.68 -5.47
CA ALA A 618 -9.46 25.26 -6.10
C ALA A 618 -9.20 26.73 -5.75
N VAL A 619 -7.93 27.13 -5.83
CA VAL A 619 -7.50 28.54 -5.78
C VAL A 619 -6.28 28.78 -6.66
N THR A 620 -6.20 29.93 -7.32
CA THR A 620 -4.97 30.39 -7.97
C THR A 620 -4.12 31.17 -6.97
N TYR A 621 -2.90 30.68 -6.69
CA TYR A 621 -1.98 31.31 -5.74
C TYR A 621 -0.79 31.95 -6.49
N PRO A 622 -0.60 33.28 -6.42
CA PRO A 622 0.45 34.00 -7.14
C PRO A 622 1.72 34.24 -6.29
N GLY A 623 2.21 33.22 -5.58
CA GLY A 623 3.31 33.36 -4.61
C GLY A 623 4.44 32.33 -4.74
N PHE A 624 4.60 31.72 -5.90
CA PHE A 624 5.67 30.77 -6.21
C PHE A 624 6.87 31.47 -6.86
N SER A 625 7.46 32.42 -6.12
CA SER A 625 8.52 33.31 -6.62
C SER A 625 9.95 32.80 -6.36
N GLU A 626 10.13 31.86 -5.43
CA GLU A 626 11.44 31.35 -5.04
C GLU A 626 11.74 30.03 -5.75
N PRO A 627 12.88 29.87 -6.43
CA PRO A 627 13.26 28.58 -6.99
C PRO A 627 13.49 27.53 -5.89
N GLY A 628 12.91 26.35 -6.03
CA GLY A 628 13.04 25.27 -5.05
C GLY A 628 11.80 24.38 -4.96
N VAL A 629 11.74 23.59 -3.89
CA VAL A 629 10.61 22.70 -3.59
C VAL A 629 9.71 23.38 -2.57
N TYR A 630 8.48 23.69 -2.97
CA TYR A 630 7.43 24.11 -2.06
C TYR A 630 6.70 22.88 -1.53
N ARG A 631 6.36 22.92 -0.24
CA ARG A 631 5.43 21.96 0.35
C ARG A 631 4.08 22.60 0.52
N ILE A 632 3.03 21.94 0.03
CA ILE A 632 1.65 22.42 0.13
C ILE A 632 0.86 21.41 0.94
N VAL A 633 0.32 21.83 2.08
CA VAL A 633 -0.49 20.99 2.97
C VAL A 633 -1.95 21.43 2.91
N LEU A 634 -2.83 20.52 2.51
CA LEU A 634 -4.26 20.71 2.38
C LEU A 634 -4.99 20.23 3.63
N TYR A 635 -5.96 21.02 4.05
CA TYR A 635 -6.89 20.73 5.14
C TYR A 635 -8.32 20.88 4.63
N ALA A 636 -9.21 20.06 5.15
CA ALA A 636 -10.65 20.20 4.95
C ALA A 636 -11.38 20.05 6.29
N GLU A 637 -12.50 20.75 6.43
CA GLU A 637 -13.37 20.74 7.60
C GLU A 637 -14.82 20.73 7.11
N ASP A 638 -15.67 19.93 7.77
CA ASP A 638 -17.10 19.87 7.48
C ASP A 638 -17.88 20.89 8.32
N ASN A 639 -19.17 21.00 8.07
CA ASN A 639 -20.08 21.86 8.84
C ASN A 639 -20.33 21.37 10.29
N SER A 640 -19.82 20.18 10.66
CA SER A 640 -19.91 19.59 11.99
C SER A 640 -18.66 19.90 12.84
N GLY A 641 -17.63 20.49 12.22
CA GLY A 641 -16.35 20.88 12.83
C GLY A 641 -15.31 19.76 12.82
N LEU A 642 -15.57 18.65 12.13
CA LEU A 642 -14.62 17.55 11.98
C LEU A 642 -13.60 17.89 10.88
N GLN A 643 -12.33 17.65 11.18
CA GLN A 643 -11.23 17.89 10.25
C GLN A 643 -10.80 16.61 9.55
N ALA A 644 -10.62 16.70 8.24
CA ALA A 644 -9.97 15.68 7.43
C ALA A 644 -8.56 15.40 7.92
N GLN A 645 -8.09 14.17 7.73
CA GLN A 645 -6.66 13.91 7.73
C GLN A 645 -6.02 14.76 6.61
N PRO A 646 -5.04 15.63 6.93
CA PRO A 646 -4.42 16.50 5.94
C PRO A 646 -3.67 15.70 4.88
N ARG A 647 -3.56 16.27 3.68
CA ARG A 647 -2.78 15.73 2.56
C ARG A 647 -1.72 16.74 2.15
N ALA A 648 -0.54 16.28 1.76
CA ALA A 648 0.52 17.16 1.30
C ALA A 648 1.11 16.71 -0.04
N TYR A 649 1.63 17.67 -0.80
CA TYR A 649 2.40 17.40 -2.02
C TYR A 649 3.52 18.43 -2.21
N GLU A 650 4.49 18.04 -3.03
CA GLU A 650 5.60 18.90 -3.44
C GLU A 650 5.29 19.61 -4.76
N LEU A 651 5.60 20.91 -4.83
CA LEU A 651 5.57 21.68 -6.06
C LEU A 651 6.96 22.25 -6.35
N VAL A 652 7.55 21.83 -7.48
CA VAL A 652 8.88 22.28 -7.90
C VAL A 652 8.77 23.56 -8.73
N VAL A 653 9.54 24.57 -8.36
CA VAL A 653 9.59 25.87 -9.04
C VAL A 653 10.99 26.13 -9.58
N GLY A 654 11.12 26.32 -10.89
CA GLY A 654 12.39 26.55 -11.58
C GLY A 654 13.21 25.28 -11.85
N ASP A 655 14.41 25.44 -12.40
CA ASP A 655 15.37 24.34 -12.61
C ASP A 655 16.21 24.15 -11.34
N THR A 656 15.89 23.11 -10.56
CA THR A 656 16.50 22.85 -9.25
C THR A 656 17.76 21.99 -9.35
N GLY A 657 18.14 21.48 -10.53
CA GLY A 657 19.14 20.43 -10.66
C GLY A 657 18.71 19.13 -9.93
N PRO A 658 19.64 18.22 -9.57
CA PRO A 658 19.31 17.07 -8.74
C PRO A 658 18.89 17.54 -7.35
N ILE A 659 17.62 17.31 -6.99
CA ILE A 659 17.09 17.58 -5.67
C ILE A 659 17.77 16.62 -4.68
N SER A 660 18.33 17.15 -3.59
CA SER A 660 18.91 16.30 -2.54
C SER A 660 17.80 15.47 -1.88
N PRO A 661 18.05 14.22 -1.44
CA PRO A 661 17.09 13.47 -0.62
C PRO A 661 16.65 14.22 0.64
N SER A 662 17.44 15.18 1.13
CA SER A 662 17.09 16.06 2.25
C SER A 662 16.17 17.23 1.88
N GLN A 663 15.94 17.46 0.59
CA GLN A 663 15.01 18.46 0.02
C GLN A 663 13.71 17.82 -0.47
N HIS A 664 13.71 16.50 -0.69
CA HIS A 664 12.49 15.73 -0.74
C HIS A 664 11.99 15.58 0.71
N PHE A 665 10.82 16.11 0.98
CA PHE A 665 10.04 15.60 2.08
C PHE A 665 9.68 14.17 1.70
N SER A 666 10.21 13.21 2.45
CA SER A 666 9.80 11.81 2.35
C SER A 666 8.33 11.73 2.78
N TYR A 667 7.43 12.09 1.87
CA TYR A 667 6.04 11.72 2.02
C TYR A 667 6.00 10.24 1.78
N LEU A 668 5.63 9.56 2.86
CA LEU A 668 4.89 8.31 2.85
C LEU A 668 4.05 8.25 1.55
N PRO A 669 4.34 7.29 0.67
CA PRO A 669 3.96 7.36 -0.73
C PRO A 669 2.44 7.27 -0.86
N LEU A 670 1.78 8.39 -1.09
CA LEU A 670 0.43 8.37 -1.61
C LEU A 670 0.53 8.36 -3.12
N VAL A 671 0.23 7.18 -3.66
CA VAL A 671 0.02 6.85 -5.07
C VAL A 671 -0.36 8.09 -5.88
N GLN A 672 0.57 8.56 -6.74
CA GLN A 672 0.18 9.39 -7.87
C GLN A 672 -0.80 8.55 -8.70
N ARG A 673 -2.07 8.98 -8.77
CA ARG A 673 -2.98 8.55 -9.84
C ARG A 673 -2.87 9.50 -11.02
#